data_AF-A0A847HEE7-F1
#
_entry.id   AF-A0A847HEE7-F1
#
_cell.length_a   1.000
_cell.length_b   1.000
_cell.length_c   1.000
_cell.angle_alpha   90.00
_cell.angle_beta   90.00
_cell.angle_gamma   90.00
#
_symmetry.space_group_name_H-M   'P 1'
#
loop_
_entity.id
_entity.type
_entity.pdbx_description
1 polymer ?
#
loop_
_entity_poly.entity_id
_entity_poly.type
_entity_poly.pdbx_seq_one_letter_code
_entity_poly.pdbx_strand_id
1 'polypeptide(L)'
;MHSSVPSNLSQRNGFAIMFAVIIGTVMLILAVSLYSFVGHQHTGIQSIVNGEIAHFLAEAGINSSIGSVREAVAKIMSGTSGNRQLNEILLKPGDLEDVCINDMLDASWNTDLEAFAREMDKDASIKVDVWLRDLKICETAPSSWADPIAKDGYLVIESTGTFKGTSRIILIKRRIRVGSTAPAWLSKFSLFVNDAARAGEGGFNLIRNDYRGMITDGPKPLIVYNHATPDAPFEAGNMGDILREEVEAEVWQRRGWLWMGGRRSRLNLCSGAGDLGEIFHFYDVSNPNIFSPVKFSTPQAALPEAFSSSLLIPWDKSSSSVRQVSYKFGHSFVLDGFHDRSNRKESDAMYEGNILSSGEKNAYTSKSSILHLFGDARKGYQSRTRVFGNVHIAFPRYASLEVKTDEPDVEALFAAVNPPPLYLLPSVSESAWHNSIMIQDIMGRQFGGPLLQSGMLCRSYADYAQLMSRISELPYAESYNSMQDVYSNKANRVFPSDAGILAMDTGLNVEIVRNAHVFFKGRPTAQGLLQVIENRTQIEVDSISDFWKRFLNERGELELNAIVSIKNSRQLDMQIPAAGKPQPMVVKGGGIILLKQGNLVLRGITCTSPDEALTVALAGNGSVSFSSTQPNHVNIVAPNAELGYGSKFDIYGSLCVGSIYADHRFQGGTVRFRPGQDPTTSGYNRYYKVFIDPRDSFWNE
;
A
#
# COMPACT_ATOMS: atom_id res chain seq x y z
N MET A 1 -79.92 97.98 54.53
CA MET A 1 -78.66 97.35 54.96
C MET A 1 -78.80 95.84 54.82
N HIS A 2 -78.09 95.26 53.86
CA HIS A 2 -78.00 93.83 53.63
C HIS A 2 -77.08 93.19 54.68
N SER A 3 -77.46 92.05 55.26
CA SER A 3 -76.52 91.18 55.99
C SER A 3 -76.53 89.79 55.37
N SER A 4 -75.38 89.38 54.86
CA SER A 4 -75.05 88.04 54.38
C SER A 4 -74.77 87.08 55.54
N VAL A 5 -75.25 85.84 55.42
CA VAL A 5 -74.89 84.70 56.28
C VAL A 5 -73.77 83.92 55.60
N PRO A 6 -72.70 83.46 56.29
CA PRO A 6 -71.61 82.73 55.64
C PRO A 6 -71.88 81.22 55.58
N SER A 7 -71.70 80.65 54.39
CA SER A 7 -71.70 79.23 54.05
C SER A 7 -70.34 78.59 54.34
N ASN A 8 -70.14 77.99 55.53
CA ASN A 8 -68.85 77.36 55.90
C ASN A 8 -68.92 75.85 56.23
N LEU A 9 -70.05 75.18 55.98
CA LEU A 9 -70.21 73.74 56.26
C LEU A 9 -70.06 72.83 55.01
N SER A 10 -70.24 73.33 53.78
CA SER A 10 -70.12 72.47 52.58
C SER A 10 -68.67 72.26 52.11
N GLN A 11 -67.76 73.20 52.36
CA GLN A 11 -66.34 73.07 51.99
C GLN A 11 -65.57 72.03 52.82
N ARG A 12 -65.92 71.86 54.10
CA ARG A 12 -65.25 70.93 55.02
C ARG A 12 -65.59 69.46 54.72
N ASN A 13 -66.83 69.19 54.31
CA ASN A 13 -67.26 67.86 53.88
C ASN A 13 -66.73 67.52 52.48
N GLY A 14 -66.63 68.49 51.57
CA GLY A 14 -66.02 68.29 50.25
C GLY A 14 -64.52 67.93 50.32
N PHE A 15 -63.77 68.55 51.24
CA PHE A 15 -62.35 68.25 51.42
C PHE A 15 -62.11 66.86 52.05
N ALA A 16 -62.95 66.46 53.02
CA ALA A 16 -62.89 65.12 53.62
C ALA A 16 -63.27 64.01 52.62
N ILE A 17 -64.29 64.23 51.79
CA ILE A 17 -64.69 63.30 50.73
C ILE A 17 -63.58 63.21 49.66
N MET A 18 -62.97 64.34 49.27
CA MET A 18 -61.86 64.35 48.32
C MET A 18 -60.65 63.58 48.86
N PHE A 19 -60.29 63.75 50.14
CA PHE A 19 -59.22 62.97 50.78
C PHE A 19 -59.55 61.49 50.87
N ALA A 20 -60.80 61.13 51.20
CA ALA A 20 -61.25 59.74 51.23
C ALA A 20 -61.22 59.09 49.83
N VAL A 21 -61.59 59.84 48.78
CA VAL A 21 -61.51 59.39 47.39
C VAL A 21 -60.05 59.25 46.95
N ILE A 22 -59.17 60.20 47.28
CA ILE A 22 -57.74 60.12 46.94
C ILE A 22 -57.10 58.93 47.65
N ILE A 23 -57.32 58.76 48.96
CA ILE A 23 -56.81 57.61 49.73
C ILE A 23 -57.38 56.29 49.18
N GLY A 24 -58.68 56.24 48.88
CA GLY A 24 -59.32 55.06 48.30
C GLY A 24 -58.76 54.72 46.91
N THR A 25 -58.47 55.73 46.09
CA THR A 25 -57.89 55.54 44.75
C THR A 25 -56.44 55.07 44.84
N VAL A 26 -55.65 55.64 45.76
CA VAL A 26 -54.28 55.20 46.03
C VAL A 26 -54.27 53.77 46.55
N MET A 27 -55.15 53.41 47.49
CA MET A 27 -55.29 52.04 47.99
C MET A 27 -55.71 51.06 46.89
N LEU A 28 -56.59 51.47 45.97
CA LEU A 28 -57.01 50.66 44.83
C LEU A 28 -55.86 50.43 43.85
N ILE A 29 -55.11 51.48 43.49
CA ILE A 29 -53.93 51.39 42.62
C ILE A 29 -52.88 50.48 43.28
N LEU A 30 -52.68 50.60 44.59
CA LEU A 30 -51.73 49.79 45.35
C LEU A 30 -52.19 48.32 45.40
N ALA A 31 -53.48 48.05 45.59
CA ALA A 31 -54.06 46.70 45.55
C ALA A 31 -53.96 46.06 44.16
N VAL A 32 -54.26 46.81 43.09
CA VAL A 32 -54.11 46.34 41.69
C VAL A 32 -52.64 46.10 41.36
N SER A 33 -51.74 46.97 41.81
CA SER A 33 -50.29 46.81 41.61
C SER A 33 -49.74 45.62 42.39
N LEU A 34 -50.20 45.38 43.64
CA LEU A 34 -49.84 44.19 44.41
C LEU A 34 -50.40 42.92 43.77
N TYR A 35 -51.64 42.93 43.30
CA TYR A 35 -52.25 41.79 42.62
C TYR A 35 -51.53 41.48 41.31
N SER A 36 -51.18 42.50 40.52
CA SER A 36 -50.38 42.35 39.30
C SER A 36 -48.95 41.86 39.61
N PHE A 37 -48.30 42.39 40.65
CA PHE A 37 -46.97 41.96 41.08
C PHE A 37 -46.96 40.52 41.58
N VAL A 38 -47.92 40.13 42.43
CA VAL A 38 -48.09 38.75 42.91
C VAL A 38 -48.48 37.82 41.75
N GLY A 39 -49.32 38.26 40.81
CA GLY A 39 -49.66 37.53 39.60
C GLY A 39 -48.44 37.28 38.70
N HIS A 40 -47.58 38.29 38.53
CA HIS A 40 -46.31 38.17 37.80
C HIS A 40 -45.28 37.28 38.52
N GLN A 41 -45.18 37.39 39.85
CA GLN A 41 -44.34 36.51 40.67
C GLN A 41 -44.82 35.05 40.60
N HIS A 42 -46.14 34.82 40.67
CA HIS A 42 -46.73 33.49 40.61
C HIS A 42 -46.53 32.84 39.24
N THR A 43 -46.73 33.59 38.14
CA THR A 43 -46.44 33.11 36.78
C THR A 43 -44.95 32.87 36.55
N GLY A 44 -44.07 33.73 37.10
CA GLY A 44 -42.63 33.52 37.08
C GLY A 44 -42.19 32.24 37.81
N ILE A 45 -42.71 32.00 39.01
CA ILE A 45 -42.44 30.78 39.80
C ILE A 45 -42.98 29.55 39.08
N GLN A 46 -44.20 29.59 38.53
CA GLN A 46 -44.74 28.47 37.76
C GLN A 46 -43.92 28.16 36.50
N SER A 47 -43.43 29.18 35.79
CA SER A 47 -42.55 28.99 34.64
C SER A 47 -41.23 28.29 35.02
N ILE A 48 -40.64 28.68 36.15
CA ILE A 48 -39.42 28.04 36.67
C ILE A 48 -39.71 26.58 37.08
N VAL A 49 -40.78 26.34 37.84
CA VAL A 49 -41.15 24.99 38.29
C VAL A 49 -41.50 24.09 37.10
N ASN A 50 -42.24 24.58 36.11
CA ASN A 50 -42.55 23.82 34.90
C ASN A 50 -41.27 23.53 34.09
N GLY A 51 -40.33 24.47 34.04
CA GLY A 51 -39.01 24.28 33.42
C GLY A 51 -38.15 23.25 34.15
N GLU A 52 -38.13 23.25 35.47
CA GLU A 52 -37.45 22.24 36.31
C GLU A 52 -38.06 20.86 36.11
N ILE A 53 -39.38 20.73 36.13
CA ILE A 53 -40.07 19.45 35.87
C ILE A 53 -39.75 18.96 34.44
N ALA A 54 -39.78 19.84 33.44
CA ALA A 54 -39.39 19.49 32.07
C ALA A 54 -37.91 19.02 32.00
N HIS A 55 -37.02 19.61 32.80
CA HIS A 55 -35.63 19.17 32.89
C HIS A 55 -35.51 17.78 33.52
N PHE A 56 -36.19 17.52 34.64
CA PHE A 56 -36.18 16.19 35.27
C PHE A 56 -36.80 15.11 34.37
N LEU A 57 -37.83 15.45 33.58
CA LEU A 57 -38.40 14.55 32.57
C LEU A 57 -37.38 14.24 31.47
N ALA A 58 -36.63 15.23 31.00
CA ALA A 58 -35.55 15.02 30.03
C ALA A 58 -34.44 14.12 30.62
N GLU A 59 -34.06 14.34 31.87
CA GLU A 59 -33.04 13.55 32.57
C GLU A 59 -33.49 12.09 32.78
N ALA A 60 -34.75 11.89 33.18
CA ALA A 60 -35.37 10.57 33.29
C ALA A 60 -35.37 9.85 31.94
N GLY A 61 -35.67 10.56 30.84
CA GLY A 61 -35.61 10.02 29.49
C GLY A 61 -34.23 9.45 29.14
N ILE A 62 -33.17 10.20 29.41
CA ILE A 62 -31.79 9.72 29.24
C ILE A 62 -31.52 8.51 30.11
N ASN A 63 -31.70 8.63 31.42
CA ASN A 63 -31.29 7.60 32.37
C ASN A 63 -32.02 6.28 32.14
N SER A 64 -33.28 6.34 31.70
CA SER A 64 -34.09 5.16 31.38
C SER A 64 -33.71 4.51 30.04
N SER A 65 -33.47 5.32 28.99
CA SER A 65 -33.31 4.79 27.61
C SER A 65 -31.87 4.55 27.19
N ILE A 66 -30.88 5.15 27.85
CA ILE A 66 -29.50 5.17 27.35
C ILE A 66 -28.88 3.78 27.21
N GLY A 67 -29.22 2.83 28.09
CA GLY A 67 -28.79 1.44 27.98
C GLY A 67 -29.30 0.80 26.69
N SER A 68 -30.61 0.90 26.43
CA SER A 68 -31.26 0.37 25.23
C SER A 68 -30.75 1.04 23.95
N VAL A 69 -30.56 2.36 23.96
CA VAL A 69 -29.97 3.10 22.83
C VAL A 69 -28.55 2.60 22.53
N ARG A 70 -27.71 2.40 23.57
CA ARG A 70 -26.34 1.89 23.41
C ARG A 70 -26.34 0.49 22.82
N GLU A 71 -27.22 -0.38 23.29
CA GLU A 71 -27.33 -1.74 22.80
C GLU A 71 -27.79 -1.76 21.33
N ALA A 72 -28.79 -0.95 20.97
CA ALA A 72 -29.26 -0.81 19.60
C ALA A 72 -28.14 -0.30 18.67
N VAL A 73 -27.41 0.74 19.08
CA VAL A 73 -26.27 1.27 18.33
C VAL A 73 -25.17 0.22 18.21
N ALA A 74 -24.77 -0.43 19.30
CA ALA A 74 -23.72 -1.44 19.28
C ALA A 74 -24.09 -2.61 18.35
N LYS A 75 -25.32 -3.10 18.42
CA LYS A 75 -25.84 -4.19 17.58
C LYS A 75 -25.82 -3.86 16.10
N ILE A 76 -26.19 -2.63 15.74
CA ILE A 76 -26.16 -2.17 14.35
C ILE A 76 -24.72 -1.99 13.85
N MET A 77 -23.80 -1.60 14.72
CA MET A 77 -22.41 -1.29 14.34
C MET A 77 -21.47 -2.49 14.42
N SER A 78 -21.85 -3.58 15.13
CA SER A 78 -21.00 -4.75 15.38
C SER A 78 -20.99 -5.81 14.28
N GLY A 79 -21.62 -5.58 13.11
CA GLY A 79 -21.75 -6.61 12.08
C GLY A 79 -21.63 -6.11 10.64
N THR A 80 -21.23 -7.02 9.75
CA THR A 80 -21.44 -6.91 8.29
C THR A 80 -22.92 -6.88 7.91
N SER A 81 -23.80 -7.20 8.85
CA SER A 81 -25.26 -7.11 8.80
C SER A 81 -25.83 -5.94 9.62
N GLY A 82 -25.05 -4.88 9.83
CA GLY A 82 -25.58 -3.61 10.33
C GLY A 82 -26.70 -3.09 9.43
N ASN A 83 -27.56 -2.21 9.95
CA ASN A 83 -28.59 -1.56 9.15
C ASN A 83 -27.94 -0.99 7.88
N ARG A 84 -28.26 -1.62 6.74
CA ARG A 84 -27.64 -1.34 5.45
C ARG A 84 -27.76 0.14 5.08
N GLN A 85 -28.87 0.76 5.47
CA GLN A 85 -29.14 2.17 5.27
C GLN A 85 -28.17 3.06 6.06
N LEU A 86 -27.87 2.73 7.31
CA LEU A 86 -26.94 3.50 8.14
C LEU A 86 -25.50 3.41 7.58
N ASN A 87 -25.08 2.22 7.15
CA ASN A 87 -23.79 2.02 6.51
C ASN A 87 -23.70 2.79 5.18
N GLU A 88 -24.74 2.76 4.35
CA GLU A 88 -24.79 3.53 3.10
C GLU A 88 -24.69 5.04 3.35
N ILE A 89 -25.34 5.55 4.42
CA ILE A 89 -25.25 6.96 4.84
C ILE A 89 -23.83 7.32 5.30
N LEU A 90 -23.25 6.53 6.20
CA LEU A 90 -21.94 6.81 6.78
C LEU A 90 -20.78 6.65 5.78
N LEU A 91 -20.94 5.77 4.79
CA LEU A 91 -19.94 5.54 3.74
C LEU A 91 -20.11 6.45 2.51
N LYS A 92 -21.17 7.29 2.48
CA LYS A 92 -21.34 8.29 1.43
C LYS A 92 -20.18 9.29 1.45
N PRO A 93 -19.49 9.55 0.33
CA PRO A 93 -18.44 10.56 0.28
C PRO A 93 -18.96 11.97 0.61
N GLY A 94 -18.15 12.77 1.27
CA GLY A 94 -18.51 14.15 1.64
C GLY A 94 -18.92 14.33 3.09
N ASP A 95 -19.25 15.58 3.44
CA ASP A 95 -19.92 15.92 4.69
C ASP A 95 -21.32 15.30 4.73
N LEU A 96 -21.80 15.01 5.93
CA LEU A 96 -23.15 14.49 6.15
C LEU A 96 -23.98 15.50 6.94
N GLU A 97 -25.16 15.82 6.43
CA GLU A 97 -26.16 16.63 7.14
C GLU A 97 -26.67 15.89 8.37
N ASP A 98 -27.10 16.67 9.38
CA ASP A 98 -27.64 16.12 10.61
C ASP A 98 -28.84 15.21 10.32
N VAL A 99 -28.75 13.96 10.76
CA VAL A 99 -29.77 12.94 10.48
C VAL A 99 -30.20 12.22 11.75
N CYS A 100 -31.51 12.14 11.97
CA CYS A 100 -32.10 11.33 13.02
C CYS A 100 -32.13 9.87 12.56
N ILE A 101 -31.63 8.96 13.39
CA ILE A 101 -31.49 7.54 13.07
C ILE A 101 -32.42 6.65 13.89
N ASN A 102 -33.45 7.21 14.54
CA ASN A 102 -34.44 6.46 15.32
C ASN A 102 -35.10 5.33 14.53
N ASP A 103 -35.55 5.64 13.30
CA ASP A 103 -36.20 4.65 12.41
C ASP A 103 -35.25 3.51 12.05
N MET A 104 -33.94 3.75 12.11
CA MET A 104 -32.92 2.76 11.83
C MET A 104 -32.59 1.89 13.04
N LEU A 105 -32.86 2.38 14.26
CA LEU A 105 -32.53 1.75 15.54
C LEU A 105 -33.70 0.98 16.18
N ASP A 106 -34.91 1.08 15.61
CA ASP A 106 -36.15 0.57 16.22
C ASP A 106 -36.40 1.18 17.61
N ALA A 107 -36.72 2.48 17.61
CA ALA A 107 -36.85 3.36 18.79
C ALA A 107 -38.05 3.05 19.72
N SER A 108 -38.27 1.78 20.01
CA SER A 108 -39.28 1.24 20.93
C SER A 108 -39.26 1.90 22.32
N TRP A 109 -38.08 2.36 22.78
CA TRP A 109 -37.95 3.10 24.05
C TRP A 109 -38.84 4.35 24.13
N ASN A 110 -39.16 5.00 23.00
CA ASN A 110 -40.04 6.17 23.01
C ASN A 110 -41.48 5.82 23.35
N THR A 111 -41.94 4.61 23.03
CA THR A 111 -43.28 4.15 23.41
C THR A 111 -43.38 3.98 24.93
N ASP A 112 -42.35 3.40 25.56
CA ASP A 112 -42.29 3.20 27.00
C ASP A 112 -42.19 4.55 27.75
N LEU A 113 -41.37 5.47 27.24
CA LEU A 113 -41.20 6.80 27.81
C LEU A 113 -42.46 7.65 27.71
N GLU A 114 -43.21 7.54 26.61
CA GLU A 114 -44.47 8.24 26.43
C GLU A 114 -45.54 7.72 27.40
N ALA A 115 -45.62 6.41 27.61
CA ALA A 115 -46.50 5.81 28.60
C ALA A 115 -46.17 6.30 30.02
N PHE A 116 -44.89 6.28 30.40
CA PHE A 116 -44.41 6.76 31.69
C PHE A 116 -44.72 8.24 31.92
N ALA A 117 -44.49 9.11 30.92
CA ALA A 117 -44.77 10.53 31.03
C ALA A 117 -46.27 10.81 31.25
N ARG A 118 -47.14 10.10 30.54
CA ARG A 118 -48.60 10.24 30.66
C ARG A 118 -49.15 9.75 32.00
N GLU A 119 -48.48 8.82 32.68
CA GLU A 119 -48.82 8.41 34.05
C GLU A 119 -48.54 9.53 35.07
N MET A 120 -47.53 10.38 34.83
CA MET A 120 -47.24 11.52 35.71
C MET A 120 -48.22 12.69 35.53
N ASP A 121 -48.46 13.12 34.29
CA ASP A 121 -49.40 14.20 33.96
C ASP A 121 -49.79 14.06 32.48
N LYS A 122 -51.04 14.38 32.14
CA LYS A 122 -51.55 14.37 30.76
C LYS A 122 -50.81 15.36 29.83
N ASP A 123 -50.23 16.41 30.40
CA ASP A 123 -49.51 17.47 29.69
C ASP A 123 -47.98 17.26 29.73
N ALA A 124 -47.52 16.10 30.23
CA ALA A 124 -46.12 15.69 30.23
C ALA A 124 -45.79 14.81 29.02
N SER A 125 -44.61 15.00 28.44
CA SER A 125 -44.06 14.10 27.43
C SER A 125 -42.55 13.99 27.53
N ILE A 126 -42.02 12.82 27.19
CA ILE A 126 -40.59 12.53 27.07
C ILE A 126 -40.35 11.95 25.69
N LYS A 127 -39.35 12.46 24.97
CA LYS A 127 -38.92 11.92 23.68
C LYS A 127 -37.41 11.84 23.63
N VAL A 128 -36.89 10.69 23.22
CA VAL A 128 -35.46 10.45 23.05
C VAL A 128 -35.17 10.19 21.57
N ASP A 129 -34.40 11.08 20.97
CA ASP A 129 -33.96 11.02 19.58
C ASP A 129 -32.46 10.79 19.49
N VAL A 130 -32.03 9.93 18.56
CA VAL A 130 -30.63 9.66 18.28
C VAL A 130 -30.25 10.28 16.95
N TRP A 131 -29.23 11.14 16.97
CA TRP A 131 -28.77 11.90 15.83
C TRP A 131 -27.33 11.56 15.49
N LEU A 132 -27.01 11.60 14.19
CA LEU A 132 -25.66 11.82 13.71
C LEU A 132 -25.53 13.31 13.40
N ARG A 133 -24.62 14.02 14.08
CA ARG A 133 -24.42 15.47 13.91
C ARG A 133 -22.98 15.83 13.58
N ASP A 134 -22.81 16.94 12.86
CA ASP A 134 -21.52 17.56 12.56
C ASP A 134 -20.49 16.61 11.90
N LEU A 135 -20.95 15.65 11.08
CA LEU A 135 -20.08 14.70 10.41
C LEU A 135 -19.37 15.35 9.21
N LYS A 136 -18.13 15.78 9.43
CA LYS A 136 -17.30 16.49 8.44
C LYS A 136 -16.12 15.66 7.98
N ILE A 137 -15.74 15.81 6.71
CA ILE A 137 -14.56 15.13 6.15
C ILE A 137 -13.31 15.51 6.94
N CYS A 138 -12.51 14.53 7.35
CA CYS A 138 -11.34 14.75 8.20
C CYS A 138 -9.99 14.58 7.47
N GLU A 139 -9.97 13.95 6.29
CA GLU A 139 -8.75 13.72 5.50
C GLU A 139 -8.87 14.34 4.11
N THR A 140 -8.44 15.60 3.96
CA THR A 140 -8.71 16.41 2.76
C THR A 140 -7.46 16.83 1.98
N ALA A 141 -6.26 16.52 2.47
CA ALA A 141 -5.00 17.07 1.94
C ALA A 141 -4.30 16.05 1.01
N PRO A 142 -4.35 16.20 -0.33
CA PRO A 142 -3.81 15.19 -1.26
C PRO A 142 -2.30 15.00 -1.16
N SER A 143 -1.55 15.98 -0.64
CA SER A 143 -0.11 15.86 -0.39
C SER A 143 0.24 14.90 0.76
N SER A 144 -0.74 14.52 1.58
CA SER A 144 -0.59 13.56 2.69
C SER A 144 -1.49 12.35 2.46
N TRP A 145 -2.80 12.58 2.48
CA TRP A 145 -3.86 11.66 2.11
C TRP A 145 -5.20 12.41 2.07
N ALA A 146 -5.96 12.23 1.01
CA ALA A 146 -7.30 12.81 0.83
C ALA A 146 -8.34 11.70 0.68
N ASP A 147 -8.96 11.30 1.79
CA ASP A 147 -9.99 10.28 1.83
C ASP A 147 -11.38 10.93 1.87
N PRO A 148 -12.19 10.77 0.81
CA PRO A 148 -13.47 11.46 0.73
C PRO A 148 -14.56 10.81 1.61
N ILE A 149 -14.30 9.62 2.19
CA ILE A 149 -15.23 8.90 3.06
C ILE A 149 -14.85 9.09 4.54
N ALA A 150 -13.57 9.33 4.85
CA ALA A 150 -13.13 9.54 6.22
C ALA A 150 -13.73 10.83 6.81
N LYS A 151 -14.44 10.69 7.93
CA LYS A 151 -15.15 11.79 8.58
C LYS A 151 -15.22 11.62 10.10
N ASP A 152 -15.29 12.75 10.79
CA ASP A 152 -15.44 12.84 12.24
C ASP A 152 -16.71 13.64 12.57
N GLY A 153 -17.41 13.26 13.64
CA GLY A 153 -18.61 13.94 14.10
C GLY A 153 -19.10 13.37 15.44
N TYR A 154 -20.40 13.45 15.70
CA TYR A 154 -20.99 13.01 16.96
C TYR A 154 -22.23 12.13 16.77
N LEU A 155 -22.33 11.09 17.60
CA LEU A 155 -23.59 10.47 17.96
C LEU A 155 -24.17 11.32 19.08
N VAL A 156 -25.36 11.89 18.88
CA VAL A 156 -26.03 12.71 19.88
C VAL A 156 -27.31 11.99 20.30
N ILE A 157 -27.40 11.63 21.58
CA ILE A 157 -28.63 11.15 22.20
C ILE A 157 -29.28 12.38 22.83
N GLU A 158 -30.41 12.78 22.28
CA GLU A 158 -31.17 13.96 22.67
C GLU A 158 -32.43 13.54 23.39
N SER A 159 -32.60 13.96 24.65
CA SER A 159 -33.83 13.75 25.40
C SER A 159 -34.56 15.08 25.60
N THR A 160 -35.78 15.14 25.08
CA THR A 160 -36.68 16.29 25.25
C THR A 160 -37.76 15.95 26.27
N GLY A 161 -37.76 16.67 27.39
CA GLY A 161 -38.83 16.65 28.38
C GLY A 161 -39.73 17.86 28.17
N THR A 162 -41.04 17.65 28.14
CA THR A 162 -42.04 18.72 28.02
C THR A 162 -43.03 18.62 29.16
N PHE A 163 -43.35 19.74 29.79
CA PHE A 163 -44.36 19.85 30.83
C PHE A 163 -45.11 21.18 30.72
N LYS A 164 -46.45 21.12 30.59
CA LYS A 164 -47.34 22.30 30.55
C LYS A 164 -46.85 23.42 29.62
N GLY A 165 -46.43 23.04 28.40
CA GLY A 165 -45.98 23.95 27.35
C GLY A 165 -44.53 24.44 27.48
N THR A 166 -43.77 24.01 28.50
CA THR A 166 -42.33 24.28 28.62
C THR A 166 -41.54 23.02 28.25
N SER A 167 -40.49 23.18 27.45
CA SER A 167 -39.60 22.08 27.06
C SER A 167 -38.16 22.33 27.50
N ARG A 168 -37.46 21.24 27.81
CA ARG A 168 -36.03 21.19 28.09
C ARG A 168 -35.39 20.03 27.34
N ILE A 169 -34.15 20.23 26.93
CA ILE A 169 -33.38 19.26 26.17
C ILE A 169 -32.13 18.92 26.98
N ILE A 170 -31.78 17.65 27.05
CA ILE A 170 -30.48 17.19 27.56
C ILE A 170 -29.82 16.36 26.47
N LEU A 171 -28.53 16.60 26.25
CA LEU A 171 -27.75 15.96 25.20
C LEU A 171 -26.62 15.12 25.78
N ILE A 172 -26.45 13.93 25.23
CA ILE A 172 -25.23 13.14 25.40
C ILE A 172 -24.57 12.99 24.05
N LYS A 173 -23.30 13.41 23.99
CA LYS A 173 -22.51 13.35 22.77
C LYS A 173 -21.43 12.27 22.91
N ARG A 174 -21.28 11.45 21.87
CA ARG A 174 -20.15 10.52 21.68
C ARG A 174 -19.48 10.82 20.37
N ARG A 175 -18.15 10.86 20.36
CA ARG A 175 -17.42 11.08 19.11
C ARG A 175 -17.59 9.86 18.20
N ILE A 176 -17.94 10.11 16.95
CA ILE A 176 -17.93 9.12 15.87
C ILE A 176 -16.75 9.44 14.95
N ARG A 177 -16.08 8.38 14.50
CA ARG A 177 -15.09 8.44 13.42
C ARG A 177 -15.37 7.34 12.42
N VAL A 178 -15.48 7.71 11.15
CA VAL A 178 -15.50 6.78 10.01
C VAL A 178 -14.13 6.85 9.37
N GLY A 179 -13.47 5.70 9.18
CA GLY A 179 -12.14 5.69 8.56
C GLY A 179 -11.72 4.30 8.09
N SER A 180 -10.79 4.27 7.13
CA SER A 180 -10.23 3.03 6.61
C SER A 180 -9.21 2.43 7.58
N THR A 181 -9.26 1.10 7.72
CA THR A 181 -8.28 0.29 8.47
C THR A 181 -7.04 -0.08 7.63
N ALA A 182 -7.03 0.27 6.34
CA ALA A 182 -5.89 0.13 5.46
C ALA A 182 -4.92 1.33 5.58
N PRO A 183 -3.61 1.14 5.34
CA PRO A 183 -2.57 2.16 5.54
C PRO A 183 -2.54 3.23 4.42
N ALA A 184 -3.69 3.85 4.12
CA ALA A 184 -3.80 4.96 3.18
C ALA A 184 -3.14 4.62 1.81
N TRP A 185 -2.29 5.50 1.30
CA TRP A 185 -1.60 5.33 0.01
C TRP A 185 -0.67 4.12 -0.04
N LEU A 186 -0.16 3.64 1.11
CA LEU A 186 0.73 2.48 1.14
C LEU A 186 0.03 1.21 0.65
N SER A 187 -1.29 1.14 0.77
CA SER A 187 -2.09 0.02 0.28
C SER A 187 -2.02 -0.14 -1.25
N LYS A 188 -1.45 0.83 -1.98
CA LYS A 188 -1.10 0.71 -3.41
C LYS A 188 0.26 0.03 -3.65
N PHE A 189 1.10 -0.10 -2.63
CA PHE A 189 2.46 -0.63 -2.75
C PHE A 189 2.54 -2.05 -2.16
N SER A 190 3.16 -2.98 -2.87
CA SER A 190 3.50 -4.30 -2.30
C SER A 190 4.70 -4.16 -1.35
N LEU A 191 5.72 -3.43 -1.79
CA LEU A 191 6.98 -3.22 -1.05
C LEU A 191 7.37 -1.74 -1.09
N PHE A 192 7.76 -1.22 0.07
CA PHE A 192 8.29 0.12 0.24
C PHE A 192 9.54 0.07 1.12
N VAL A 193 10.72 0.23 0.54
CA VAL A 193 12.01 0.27 1.26
C VAL A 193 12.53 1.71 1.24
N ASN A 194 12.68 2.33 2.41
CA ASN A 194 13.08 3.73 2.51
C ASN A 194 14.52 3.98 2.04
N ASP A 195 15.46 3.11 2.44
CA ASP A 195 16.86 3.12 2.02
C ASP A 195 17.30 1.72 1.58
N ALA A 196 17.10 1.41 0.30
CA ALA A 196 17.52 0.15 -0.29
C ALA A 196 19.04 0.05 -0.44
N ALA A 197 19.76 1.19 -0.50
CA ALA A 197 21.20 1.23 -0.76
C ALA A 197 22.05 1.28 0.53
N ARG A 198 21.46 0.99 1.69
CA ARG A 198 22.14 0.98 3.00
C ARG A 198 23.34 0.05 3.02
N ALA A 199 23.21 -1.13 2.42
CA ALA A 199 24.29 -2.12 2.28
C ALA A 199 25.23 -1.84 1.08
N GLY A 200 25.08 -0.68 0.42
CA GLY A 200 25.78 -0.33 -0.82
C GLY A 200 25.02 -0.74 -2.07
N GLU A 201 25.52 -0.31 -3.23
CA GLU A 201 24.85 -0.46 -4.52
C GLU A 201 24.54 -1.91 -4.88
N GLY A 202 25.46 -2.85 -4.60
CA GLY A 202 25.28 -4.28 -4.85
C GLY A 202 24.88 -5.10 -3.62
N GLY A 203 24.37 -4.47 -2.56
CA GLY A 203 24.16 -5.12 -1.25
C GLY A 203 23.22 -6.33 -1.27
N PHE A 204 22.36 -6.46 -2.29
CA PHE A 204 21.44 -7.58 -2.44
C PHE A 204 21.99 -8.77 -3.22
N ASN A 205 23.16 -8.65 -3.86
CA ASN A 205 23.69 -9.67 -4.78
C ASN A 205 24.44 -10.78 -4.02
N LEU A 206 23.67 -11.66 -3.37
CA LEU A 206 24.18 -12.66 -2.42
C LEU A 206 23.88 -14.11 -2.81
N ILE A 207 22.89 -14.34 -3.68
CA ILE A 207 22.44 -15.69 -4.06
C ILE A 207 23.46 -16.32 -5.01
N ARG A 208 23.78 -17.60 -4.79
CA ARG A 208 24.43 -18.44 -5.79
C ARG A 208 23.40 -19.45 -6.27
N ASN A 209 23.12 -19.42 -7.57
CA ASN A 209 22.19 -20.32 -8.23
C ASN A 209 22.90 -21.09 -9.35
N ASP A 210 22.29 -22.15 -9.82
CA ASP A 210 22.74 -22.85 -11.02
C ASP A 210 22.15 -22.25 -12.30
N TYR A 211 22.57 -22.80 -13.44
CA TYR A 211 22.05 -22.43 -14.76
C TYR A 211 20.54 -22.71 -14.93
N ARG A 212 19.95 -23.55 -14.07
CA ARG A 212 18.50 -23.78 -14.07
C ARG A 212 17.78 -22.77 -13.18
N GLY A 213 18.47 -21.86 -12.51
CA GLY A 213 17.86 -20.90 -11.59
C GLY A 213 17.49 -21.50 -10.25
N MET A 214 18.12 -22.62 -9.86
CA MET A 214 17.98 -23.22 -8.54
C MET A 214 19.11 -22.77 -7.63
N ILE A 215 18.81 -22.42 -6.39
CA ILE A 215 19.83 -21.97 -5.43
C ILE A 215 20.76 -23.12 -5.05
N THR A 216 22.07 -22.89 -5.21
CA THR A 216 23.14 -23.80 -4.81
C THR A 216 23.73 -23.42 -3.45
N ASP A 217 23.86 -22.11 -3.17
CA ASP A 217 24.45 -21.58 -1.94
C ASP A 217 23.93 -20.16 -1.65
N GLY A 218 24.03 -19.71 -0.39
CA GLY A 218 23.60 -18.39 0.05
C GLY A 218 22.14 -18.31 0.55
N PRO A 219 21.63 -17.09 0.73
CA PRO A 219 20.28 -16.85 1.27
C PRO A 219 19.18 -17.19 0.25
N LYS A 220 17.94 -17.25 0.72
CA LYS A 220 16.76 -17.39 -0.16
C LYS A 220 16.21 -16.01 -0.54
N PRO A 221 15.56 -15.86 -1.71
CA PRO A 221 15.07 -14.58 -2.17
C PRO A 221 13.82 -14.14 -1.40
N LEU A 222 13.65 -12.83 -1.33
CA LEU A 222 12.39 -12.15 -1.10
C LEU A 222 11.73 -11.93 -2.46
N ILE A 223 10.63 -12.64 -2.70
CA ILE A 223 9.87 -12.56 -3.95
C ILE A 223 8.64 -11.70 -3.74
N VAL A 224 8.44 -10.73 -4.62
CA VAL A 224 7.28 -9.83 -4.56
C VAL A 224 6.30 -10.17 -5.67
N TYR A 225 5.07 -10.50 -5.31
CA TYR A 225 3.96 -10.69 -6.24
C TYR A 225 3.03 -9.49 -6.17
N ASN A 226 2.95 -8.77 -7.27
CA ASN A 226 2.28 -7.47 -7.34
C ASN A 226 0.80 -7.55 -7.77
N HIS A 227 0.25 -8.74 -7.86
CA HIS A 227 -1.14 -9.02 -8.19
C HIS A 227 -1.65 -10.26 -7.44
N ALA A 228 -2.94 -10.53 -7.55
CA ALA A 228 -3.55 -11.76 -7.06
C ALA A 228 -2.95 -12.99 -7.76
N THR A 229 -2.21 -13.81 -7.01
CA THR A 229 -1.69 -15.09 -7.51
C THR A 229 -2.75 -16.19 -7.42
N PRO A 230 -2.66 -17.28 -8.21
CA PRO A 230 -3.63 -18.38 -8.16
C PRO A 230 -3.73 -19.07 -6.79
N ASP A 231 -2.68 -19.00 -5.98
CA ASP A 231 -2.58 -19.58 -4.65
C ASP A 231 -2.94 -18.57 -3.52
N ALA A 232 -3.41 -17.36 -3.85
CA ALA A 232 -3.78 -16.39 -2.83
C ALA A 232 -5.07 -16.80 -2.08
N PRO A 233 -5.11 -16.74 -0.73
CA PRO A 233 -6.16 -17.34 0.08
C PRO A 233 -7.51 -16.61 0.04
N PHE A 234 -7.51 -15.30 -0.18
CA PHE A 234 -8.74 -14.48 -0.18
C PHE A 234 -9.18 -14.00 -1.56
N GLU A 235 -8.20 -13.75 -2.43
CA GLU A 235 -8.40 -13.15 -3.74
C GLU A 235 -7.54 -13.93 -4.72
N ALA A 236 -7.84 -15.23 -4.88
CA ALA A 236 -7.14 -16.09 -5.81
C ALA A 236 -7.33 -15.55 -7.24
N GLY A 237 -6.23 -15.27 -7.92
CA GLY A 237 -6.26 -14.81 -9.30
C GLY A 237 -6.58 -15.96 -10.25
N ASN A 238 -7.49 -15.74 -11.19
CA ASN A 238 -7.74 -16.71 -12.24
C ASN A 238 -6.57 -16.68 -13.24
N MET A 239 -5.96 -17.84 -13.50
CA MET A 239 -4.81 -17.95 -14.40
C MET A 239 -5.10 -17.39 -15.81
N GLY A 240 -6.28 -17.66 -16.36
CA GLY A 240 -6.67 -17.17 -17.69
C GLY A 240 -6.78 -15.65 -17.73
N ASP A 241 -7.36 -15.05 -16.69
CA ASP A 241 -7.47 -13.59 -16.59
C ASP A 241 -6.10 -12.94 -16.39
N ILE A 242 -5.25 -13.50 -15.51
CA ILE A 242 -3.87 -13.01 -15.30
C ILE A 242 -3.11 -12.97 -16.63
N LEU A 243 -3.12 -14.07 -17.38
CA LEU A 243 -2.39 -14.17 -18.64
C LEU A 243 -2.95 -13.23 -19.71
N ARG A 244 -4.27 -12.98 -19.71
CA ARG A 244 -4.88 -11.99 -20.60
C ARG A 244 -4.43 -10.56 -20.25
N GLU A 245 -4.44 -10.24 -18.97
CA GLU A 245 -4.04 -8.92 -18.47
C GLU A 245 -2.56 -8.62 -18.68
N GLU A 246 -1.69 -9.64 -18.66
CA GLU A 246 -0.25 -9.48 -18.93
C GLU A 246 0.05 -8.94 -20.33
N VAL A 247 -0.89 -9.04 -21.29
CA VAL A 247 -0.72 -8.46 -22.62
C VAL A 247 -0.99 -6.95 -22.61
N GLU A 248 -1.69 -6.42 -21.60
CA GLU A 248 -2.04 -5.01 -21.53
C GLU A 248 -0.84 -4.14 -21.14
N ALA A 249 -0.56 -3.12 -21.96
CA ALA A 249 0.59 -2.23 -21.76
C ALA A 249 0.57 -1.52 -20.40
N GLU A 250 -0.61 -1.19 -19.86
CA GLU A 250 -0.77 -0.41 -18.63
C GLU A 250 -1.22 -1.26 -17.42
N VAL A 251 -1.03 -2.59 -17.46
CA VAL A 251 -1.46 -3.49 -16.36
C VAL A 251 -0.89 -3.08 -15.00
N TRP A 252 0.28 -2.42 -14.97
CA TRP A 252 0.91 -1.87 -13.77
C TRP A 252 -0.01 -0.93 -12.97
N GLN A 253 -0.97 -0.26 -13.62
CA GLN A 253 -1.91 0.62 -12.94
C GLN A 253 -2.86 -0.13 -12.00
N ARG A 254 -3.12 -1.42 -12.25
CA ARG A 254 -4.00 -2.28 -11.44
C ARG A 254 -3.23 -3.19 -10.48
N ARG A 255 -1.91 -2.99 -10.36
CA ARG A 255 -1.00 -3.82 -9.57
C ARG A 255 -0.42 -3.03 -8.40
N GLY A 256 0.12 -3.78 -7.44
CA GLY A 256 0.91 -3.24 -6.35
C GLY A 256 2.22 -2.66 -6.87
N TRP A 257 2.54 -1.44 -6.46
CA TRP A 257 3.77 -0.77 -6.87
C TRP A 257 4.92 -1.07 -5.92
N LEU A 258 6.13 -0.74 -6.36
CA LEU A 258 7.35 -0.96 -5.59
C LEU A 258 8.10 0.34 -5.41
N TRP A 259 8.49 0.65 -4.17
CA TRP A 259 9.34 1.79 -3.86
C TRP A 259 10.66 1.33 -3.27
N MET A 260 11.76 1.77 -3.87
CA MET A 260 13.13 1.47 -3.44
C MET A 260 13.92 2.78 -3.36
N GLY A 261 13.86 3.42 -2.21
CA GLY A 261 14.53 4.70 -1.96
C GLY A 261 16.04 4.55 -1.68
N GLY A 262 16.67 5.68 -1.37
CA GLY A 262 18.10 5.77 -1.10
C GLY A 262 18.93 6.12 -2.33
N ARG A 263 20.19 5.64 -2.35
CA ARG A 263 21.11 5.79 -3.49
C ARG A 263 20.81 4.72 -4.56
N ARG A 264 21.65 4.66 -5.59
CA ARG A 264 21.57 3.62 -6.62
C ARG A 264 21.61 2.22 -6.00
N SER A 265 20.64 1.39 -6.37
CA SER A 265 20.55 -0.02 -6.02
C SER A 265 20.64 -0.85 -7.30
N ARG A 266 21.55 -1.82 -7.34
CA ARG A 266 21.82 -2.68 -8.48
C ARG A 266 21.48 -4.13 -8.14
N LEU A 267 20.53 -4.69 -8.89
CA LEU A 267 20.05 -6.06 -8.73
C LEU A 267 20.58 -6.91 -9.89
N ASN A 268 21.42 -7.90 -9.57
CA ASN A 268 21.89 -8.88 -10.54
C ASN A 268 20.77 -9.89 -10.81
N LEU A 269 20.33 -9.99 -12.07
CA LEU A 269 19.24 -10.89 -12.47
C LEU A 269 19.64 -12.36 -12.26
N CYS A 270 18.73 -13.17 -11.71
CA CYS A 270 18.94 -14.61 -11.54
C CYS A 270 18.85 -15.38 -12.86
N SER A 271 19.88 -16.17 -13.20
CA SER A 271 19.90 -17.01 -14.42
C SER A 271 18.89 -18.17 -14.34
N GLY A 272 18.61 -18.76 -15.51
CA GLY A 272 17.86 -20.00 -15.64
C GLY A 272 16.34 -19.85 -15.65
N ALA A 273 15.66 -20.90 -16.09
CA ALA A 273 14.20 -20.92 -16.28
C ALA A 273 13.42 -21.60 -15.14
N GLY A 274 14.11 -22.16 -14.14
CA GLY A 274 13.51 -22.83 -13.00
C GLY A 274 12.91 -21.86 -11.99
N ASP A 275 12.41 -22.41 -10.89
CA ASP A 275 11.48 -21.72 -9.96
C ASP A 275 11.96 -20.36 -9.43
N LEU A 276 13.28 -20.11 -9.37
CA LEU A 276 13.84 -18.86 -8.86
C LEU A 276 14.62 -18.09 -9.93
N GLY A 277 14.55 -18.50 -11.19
CA GLY A 277 15.13 -17.77 -12.30
C GLY A 277 14.31 -16.52 -12.66
N GLU A 278 14.99 -15.47 -13.09
CA GLU A 278 14.38 -14.18 -13.46
C GLU A 278 14.49 -13.89 -14.97
N ILE A 279 14.96 -14.85 -15.76
CA ILE A 279 15.10 -14.68 -17.22
C ILE A 279 13.76 -14.47 -17.94
N PHE A 280 12.64 -14.70 -17.25
CA PHE A 280 11.29 -14.38 -17.73
C PHE A 280 11.13 -12.88 -18.06
N HIS A 281 12.05 -12.04 -17.56
CA HIS A 281 12.17 -10.64 -17.94
C HIS A 281 12.39 -10.45 -19.46
N PHE A 282 13.04 -11.42 -20.11
CA PHE A 282 13.42 -11.37 -21.52
C PHE A 282 12.85 -12.51 -22.36
N TYR A 283 12.32 -13.58 -21.75
CA TYR A 283 11.89 -14.77 -22.46
C TYR A 283 10.58 -15.35 -21.94
N ASP A 284 9.80 -16.01 -22.81
CA ASP A 284 8.68 -16.83 -22.34
C ASP A 284 9.24 -18.16 -21.80
N VAL A 285 9.20 -18.33 -20.48
CA VAL A 285 9.67 -19.52 -19.76
C VAL A 285 8.55 -20.54 -19.55
N SER A 286 7.76 -20.80 -20.61
CA SER A 286 6.60 -21.69 -20.56
C SER A 286 6.90 -23.12 -20.07
N ASN A 287 8.11 -23.64 -20.34
CA ASN A 287 8.58 -24.91 -19.80
C ASN A 287 10.10 -24.87 -19.54
N PRO A 288 10.52 -24.87 -18.27
CA PRO A 288 11.93 -24.76 -17.88
C PRO A 288 12.84 -25.87 -18.43
N ASN A 289 12.28 -27.06 -18.69
CA ASN A 289 13.06 -28.23 -19.12
C ASN A 289 13.44 -28.19 -20.60
N ILE A 290 12.72 -27.39 -21.41
CA ILE A 290 12.95 -27.25 -22.86
C ILE A 290 13.29 -25.82 -23.24
N PHE A 291 13.47 -24.94 -22.26
CA PHE A 291 13.81 -23.55 -22.48
C PHE A 291 15.15 -23.45 -23.21
N SER A 292 15.16 -22.67 -24.28
CA SER A 292 16.37 -22.22 -24.95
C SER A 292 16.30 -20.71 -25.12
N PRO A 293 17.36 -19.97 -24.79
CA PRO A 293 17.41 -18.54 -25.09
C PRO A 293 17.23 -18.31 -26.59
N VAL A 294 16.52 -17.24 -26.95
CA VAL A 294 16.44 -16.79 -28.34
C VAL A 294 17.41 -15.64 -28.58
N LYS A 295 17.83 -15.50 -29.85
CA LYS A 295 18.75 -14.45 -30.29
C LYS A 295 18.01 -13.12 -30.47
N PHE A 296 18.64 -12.06 -29.99
CA PHE A 296 18.31 -10.68 -30.33
C PHE A 296 19.22 -10.22 -31.46
N SER A 297 18.67 -9.57 -32.48
CA SER A 297 19.45 -9.03 -33.59
C SER A 297 19.71 -7.55 -33.38
N THR A 298 20.93 -7.09 -33.68
CA THR A 298 21.19 -5.64 -33.74
C THR A 298 20.58 -5.07 -35.01
N PRO A 299 19.82 -3.96 -34.94
CA PRO A 299 19.26 -3.30 -36.12
C PRO A 299 20.37 -2.92 -37.12
N GLN A 300 20.12 -3.07 -38.42
CA GLN A 300 21.11 -2.78 -39.46
C GLN A 300 21.64 -1.34 -39.41
N ALA A 301 20.79 -0.37 -39.02
CA ALA A 301 21.18 1.03 -38.85
C ALA A 301 22.16 1.26 -37.69
N ALA A 302 22.26 0.33 -36.74
CA ALA A 302 23.17 0.38 -35.61
C ALA A 302 24.44 -0.49 -35.83
N LEU A 303 24.59 -1.09 -37.01
CA LEU A 303 25.78 -1.87 -37.36
C LEU A 303 26.82 -0.99 -38.08
N PRO A 304 28.12 -1.21 -37.83
CA PRO A 304 29.19 -0.57 -38.61
C PRO A 304 29.08 -0.87 -40.11
N GLU A 305 29.64 0.01 -40.94
CA GLU A 305 29.64 -0.10 -42.41
C GLU A 305 30.15 -1.46 -42.91
N ALA A 306 31.10 -2.06 -42.19
CA ALA A 306 31.65 -3.39 -42.47
C ALA A 306 30.60 -4.52 -42.55
N PHE A 307 29.41 -4.33 -41.96
CA PHE A 307 28.30 -5.31 -41.98
C PHE A 307 27.37 -5.12 -43.18
N SER A 308 27.53 -4.05 -43.97
CA SER A 308 26.64 -3.73 -45.09
C SER A 308 26.93 -4.55 -46.36
N SER A 309 28.15 -5.10 -46.48
CA SER A 309 28.62 -5.84 -47.66
C SER A 309 29.51 -7.01 -47.26
N SER A 310 29.84 -7.89 -48.21
CA SER A 310 30.80 -8.95 -47.98
C SER A 310 32.22 -8.40 -47.96
N LEU A 311 33.06 -8.93 -47.07
CA LEU A 311 34.48 -8.57 -46.94
C LEU A 311 35.35 -9.75 -47.37
N LEU A 312 36.40 -9.45 -48.15
CA LEU A 312 37.43 -10.42 -48.52
C LEU A 312 38.47 -10.54 -47.40
N ILE A 313 38.44 -11.66 -46.68
CA ILE A 313 39.27 -11.89 -45.49
C ILE A 313 40.09 -13.19 -45.65
N PRO A 314 41.33 -13.26 -45.11
CA PRO A 314 42.13 -14.47 -45.17
C PRO A 314 41.44 -15.68 -44.53
N TRP A 315 41.67 -16.84 -45.16
CA TRP A 315 41.10 -18.14 -44.81
C TRP A 315 41.96 -18.87 -43.76
N ASP A 316 41.37 -19.31 -42.64
CA ASP A 316 42.06 -19.93 -41.49
C ASP A 316 42.66 -21.34 -41.74
N LYS A 317 42.45 -21.92 -42.93
CA LYS A 317 42.87 -23.29 -43.28
C LYS A 317 44.09 -23.37 -44.18
N SER A 318 44.58 -22.24 -44.70
CA SER A 318 45.69 -22.30 -45.65
C SER A 318 47.03 -22.04 -44.97
N SER A 319 47.76 -23.12 -44.68
CA SER A 319 49.13 -23.07 -44.16
C SER A 319 50.17 -22.70 -45.23
N SER A 320 49.79 -22.63 -46.51
CA SER A 320 50.74 -22.52 -47.64
C SER A 320 50.40 -21.47 -48.70
N SER A 321 49.20 -20.89 -48.71
CA SER A 321 48.83 -19.80 -49.65
C SER A 321 47.74 -18.90 -49.06
N VAL A 322 47.88 -17.58 -49.08
CA VAL A 322 46.81 -16.70 -48.57
C VAL A 322 45.62 -16.73 -49.54
N ARG A 323 44.68 -17.66 -49.33
CA ARG A 323 43.34 -17.61 -49.97
C ARG A 323 42.53 -16.57 -49.21
N GLN A 324 41.95 -15.63 -49.94
CA GLN A 324 40.92 -14.74 -49.40
C GLN A 324 39.56 -15.31 -49.77
N VAL A 325 38.63 -15.25 -48.82
CA VAL A 325 37.25 -15.72 -48.99
C VAL A 325 36.31 -14.56 -48.72
N SER A 326 35.21 -14.49 -49.48
CA SER A 326 34.14 -13.52 -49.26
C SER A 326 33.26 -13.94 -48.08
N TYR A 327 33.21 -13.10 -47.03
CA TYR A 327 32.36 -13.31 -45.86
C TYR A 327 31.39 -12.16 -45.64
N LYS A 328 30.14 -12.50 -45.30
CA LYS A 328 29.12 -11.55 -44.85
C LYS A 328 28.90 -11.68 -43.35
N PHE A 329 28.86 -10.53 -42.68
CA PHE A 329 28.73 -10.45 -41.23
C PHE A 329 27.33 -10.02 -40.78
N GLY A 330 26.84 -10.66 -39.73
CA GLY A 330 25.69 -10.24 -38.94
C GLY A 330 26.07 -10.15 -37.47
N HIS A 331 25.19 -9.59 -36.66
CA HIS A 331 25.43 -9.46 -35.23
C HIS A 331 24.18 -9.77 -34.43
N SER A 332 24.31 -10.69 -33.50
CA SER A 332 23.24 -11.09 -32.60
C SER A 332 23.78 -11.35 -31.20
N PHE A 333 22.90 -11.34 -30.21
CA PHE A 333 23.27 -11.59 -28.83
C PHE A 333 22.17 -12.33 -28.07
N VAL A 334 22.57 -12.96 -26.98
CA VAL A 334 21.69 -13.63 -26.02
C VAL A 334 21.84 -12.92 -24.67
N LEU A 335 20.74 -12.84 -23.94
CA LEU A 335 20.69 -12.28 -22.59
C LEU A 335 20.57 -13.45 -21.61
N ASP A 336 21.22 -13.34 -20.46
CA ASP A 336 21.16 -14.35 -19.38
C ASP A 336 21.15 -13.64 -18.02
N GLY A 337 21.15 -14.40 -16.93
CA GLY A 337 21.41 -13.90 -15.58
C GLY A 337 22.78 -14.31 -15.05
N PHE A 338 22.97 -14.07 -13.76
CA PHE A 338 24.11 -14.54 -13.00
C PHE A 338 23.83 -15.94 -12.41
N HIS A 339 24.87 -16.76 -12.31
CA HIS A 339 24.85 -18.09 -11.69
C HIS A 339 26.25 -18.48 -11.23
N ASP A 340 26.32 -19.50 -10.36
CA ASP A 340 27.54 -20.07 -9.83
C ASP A 340 28.21 -21.02 -10.84
N ARG A 341 29.52 -20.88 -10.98
CA ARG A 341 30.39 -21.67 -11.86
C ARG A 341 30.41 -23.16 -11.50
N SER A 342 29.98 -23.53 -10.28
CA SER A 342 30.16 -24.88 -9.75
C SER A 342 29.29 -25.97 -10.43
N ASN A 343 28.26 -25.61 -11.20
CA ASN A 343 27.21 -26.57 -11.60
C ASN A 343 27.21 -27.07 -13.06
N ARG A 344 28.26 -26.85 -13.88
CA ARG A 344 28.44 -27.56 -15.16
C ARG A 344 29.89 -27.96 -15.43
N LYS A 345 30.05 -29.19 -15.92
CA LYS A 345 31.32 -29.92 -16.07
C LYS A 345 32.10 -29.65 -17.36
N GLU A 346 31.57 -28.93 -18.37
CA GLU A 346 32.26 -28.89 -19.69
C GLU A 346 32.22 -27.58 -20.49
N SER A 347 31.33 -26.61 -20.23
CA SER A 347 31.56 -25.24 -20.71
C SER A 347 30.63 -24.19 -20.10
N ASP A 348 31.16 -23.06 -19.63
CA ASP A 348 30.38 -21.90 -19.18
C ASP A 348 30.90 -20.60 -19.81
N ALA A 349 30.15 -20.03 -20.76
CA ALA A 349 30.51 -18.82 -21.49
C ALA A 349 30.72 -17.57 -20.60
N MET A 350 30.19 -17.53 -19.37
CA MET A 350 30.50 -16.44 -18.44
C MET A 350 31.96 -16.53 -17.94
N TYR A 351 32.43 -17.77 -17.72
CA TYR A 351 33.71 -18.06 -17.05
C TYR A 351 34.80 -18.55 -18.00
N GLU A 352 34.42 -19.01 -19.19
CA GLU A 352 35.29 -19.55 -20.21
C GLU A 352 35.46 -18.56 -21.36
N GLY A 353 36.56 -18.69 -22.10
CA GLY A 353 36.80 -17.89 -23.32
C GLY A 353 37.13 -16.40 -23.10
N ASN A 354 37.30 -15.92 -21.87
CA ASN A 354 37.56 -14.49 -21.58
C ASN A 354 36.54 -13.53 -22.23
N ILE A 355 35.29 -13.98 -22.37
CA ILE A 355 34.22 -13.25 -23.07
C ILE A 355 33.80 -11.98 -22.30
N LEU A 356 33.86 -12.00 -20.97
CA LEU A 356 33.73 -10.81 -20.12
C LEU A 356 35.09 -10.39 -19.59
N SER A 357 35.31 -9.08 -19.47
CA SER A 357 36.57 -8.51 -19.00
C SER A 357 36.78 -8.83 -17.51
N SER A 358 38.05 -8.92 -17.07
CA SER A 358 38.36 -9.12 -15.65
C SER A 358 37.76 -8.02 -14.76
N GLY A 359 37.69 -6.77 -15.27
CA GLY A 359 37.06 -5.64 -14.58
C GLY A 359 35.57 -5.86 -14.31
N GLU A 360 34.82 -6.30 -15.32
CA GLU A 360 33.39 -6.62 -15.17
C GLU A 360 33.16 -7.82 -14.25
N LYS A 361 33.94 -8.90 -14.42
CA LYS A 361 33.87 -10.09 -13.57
C LYS A 361 34.08 -9.73 -12.09
N ASN A 362 35.06 -8.87 -11.82
CA ASN A 362 35.35 -8.39 -10.47
C ASN A 362 34.25 -7.46 -9.92
N ALA A 363 33.65 -6.61 -10.76
CA ALA A 363 32.66 -5.62 -10.33
C ALA A 363 31.26 -6.19 -10.05
N TYR A 364 30.86 -7.26 -10.74
CA TYR A 364 29.49 -7.81 -10.64
C TYR A 364 29.44 -9.16 -9.94
N THR A 365 30.54 -9.92 -9.90
CA THR A 365 30.63 -11.27 -9.31
C THR A 365 29.65 -12.26 -9.93
N SER A 366 29.64 -13.52 -9.46
CA SER A 366 28.76 -14.59 -9.93
C SER A 366 27.42 -14.68 -9.18
N LYS A 367 27.08 -13.67 -8.37
CA LYS A 367 25.96 -13.74 -7.43
C LYS A 367 24.74 -12.98 -7.95
N SER A 368 23.56 -13.53 -7.73
CA SER A 368 22.27 -12.92 -8.05
C SER A 368 21.64 -12.22 -6.84
N SER A 369 20.69 -11.33 -7.13
CA SER A 369 19.96 -10.56 -6.14
C SER A 369 19.08 -11.43 -5.25
N ILE A 370 19.00 -11.12 -3.95
CA ILE A 370 17.97 -11.67 -3.06
C ILE A 370 16.60 -11.01 -3.23
N LEU A 371 16.51 -9.87 -3.92
CA LEU A 371 15.25 -9.18 -4.16
C LEU A 371 14.76 -9.50 -5.57
N HIS A 372 13.66 -10.25 -5.67
CA HIS A 372 12.98 -10.58 -6.92
C HIS A 372 11.70 -9.75 -7.01
N LEU A 373 11.77 -8.65 -7.75
CA LEU A 373 10.74 -7.61 -7.72
C LEU A 373 9.50 -7.94 -8.56
N PHE A 374 9.65 -8.76 -9.60
CA PHE A 374 8.58 -9.09 -10.55
C PHE A 374 8.07 -10.52 -10.42
N GLY A 375 8.23 -11.14 -9.25
CA GLY A 375 7.78 -12.50 -9.00
C GLY A 375 8.82 -13.55 -9.39
N ASP A 376 8.36 -14.66 -9.98
CA ASP A 376 9.20 -15.80 -10.34
C ASP A 376 8.84 -16.41 -11.71
N ALA A 377 9.60 -17.42 -12.14
CA ALA A 377 9.47 -18.04 -13.46
C ALA A 377 8.18 -18.85 -13.68
N ARG A 378 7.38 -19.13 -12.64
CA ARG A 378 6.12 -19.88 -12.81
C ARG A 378 5.10 -19.03 -13.53
N LYS A 379 4.56 -19.55 -14.63
CA LYS A 379 3.55 -18.85 -15.45
C LYS A 379 2.38 -18.35 -14.59
N GLY A 380 2.07 -17.06 -14.71
CA GLY A 380 1.02 -16.38 -13.94
C GLY A 380 1.46 -15.82 -12.58
N TYR A 381 2.72 -16.05 -12.19
CA TYR A 381 3.34 -15.46 -10.99
C TYR A 381 4.28 -14.31 -11.33
N GLN A 382 4.67 -14.16 -12.59
CA GLN A 382 5.32 -12.94 -13.06
C GLN A 382 4.40 -11.75 -12.86
N SER A 383 4.94 -10.63 -12.41
CA SER A 383 4.16 -9.47 -12.01
C SER A 383 4.80 -8.17 -12.48
N ARG A 384 4.70 -7.91 -13.79
CA ARG A 384 5.07 -6.62 -14.39
C ARG A 384 4.43 -5.47 -13.61
N THR A 385 5.23 -4.62 -12.99
CA THR A 385 4.76 -3.48 -12.21
C THR A 385 5.68 -2.27 -12.32
N ARG A 386 5.24 -1.15 -11.75
CA ARG A 386 6.03 0.09 -11.67
C ARG A 386 6.95 0.05 -10.46
N VAL A 387 8.23 0.39 -10.71
CA VAL A 387 9.28 0.49 -9.69
C VAL A 387 9.74 1.94 -9.59
N PHE A 388 9.66 2.50 -8.39
CA PHE A 388 10.14 3.85 -8.06
C PHE A 388 11.51 3.80 -7.39
N GLY A 389 12.32 4.84 -7.67
CA GLY A 389 13.65 5.05 -7.10
C GLY A 389 14.78 4.81 -8.10
N ASN A 390 16.02 4.82 -7.60
CA ASN A 390 17.22 4.63 -8.44
C ASN A 390 17.60 3.15 -8.54
N VAL A 391 16.72 2.34 -9.11
CA VAL A 391 16.89 0.87 -9.21
C VAL A 391 17.35 0.48 -10.61
N HIS A 392 18.45 -0.24 -10.65
CA HIS A 392 19.02 -0.80 -11.87
C HIS A 392 19.03 -2.31 -11.80
N ILE A 393 18.83 -2.94 -12.96
CA ILE A 393 19.05 -4.36 -13.16
C ILE A 393 20.35 -4.55 -13.95
N ALA A 394 21.13 -5.53 -13.54
CA ALA A 394 22.36 -5.92 -14.21
C ALA A 394 22.27 -7.36 -14.68
N PHE A 395 22.81 -7.64 -15.86
CA PHE A 395 22.81 -8.98 -16.45
C PHE A 395 23.83 -9.15 -17.57
N PRO A 396 24.36 -10.36 -17.79
CA PRO A 396 25.23 -10.64 -18.92
C PRO A 396 24.52 -10.56 -20.28
N ARG A 397 25.16 -9.89 -21.23
CA ARG A 397 24.83 -9.93 -22.65
C ARG A 397 25.98 -10.63 -23.39
N TYR A 398 25.69 -11.76 -24.00
CA TYR A 398 26.66 -12.53 -24.78
C TYR A 398 26.46 -12.27 -26.27
N ALA A 399 27.40 -11.54 -26.87
CA ALA A 399 27.34 -11.14 -28.25
C ALA A 399 28.14 -12.08 -29.16
N SER A 400 27.51 -12.41 -30.28
CA SER A 400 28.06 -13.28 -31.31
C SER A 400 28.06 -12.58 -32.66
N LEU A 401 29.17 -12.75 -33.37
CA LEU A 401 29.30 -12.37 -34.76
C LEU A 401 28.76 -13.53 -35.62
N GLU A 402 27.77 -13.24 -36.44
CA GLU A 402 27.26 -14.19 -37.43
C GLU A 402 28.13 -14.12 -38.66
N VAL A 403 28.71 -15.25 -39.05
CA VAL A 403 29.61 -15.34 -40.20
C VAL A 403 28.97 -16.23 -41.25
N LYS A 404 28.72 -15.66 -42.41
CA LYS A 404 28.28 -16.37 -43.62
C LYS A 404 29.32 -16.20 -44.70
N THR A 405 29.38 -17.13 -45.63
CA THR A 405 30.28 -17.06 -46.79
C THR A 405 29.46 -17.18 -48.05
N ASP A 406 29.92 -16.52 -49.12
CA ASP A 406 29.32 -16.62 -50.44
C ASP A 406 29.87 -17.84 -51.22
N GLU A 407 30.86 -18.54 -50.67
CA GLU A 407 31.58 -19.65 -51.31
C GLU A 407 31.08 -21.02 -50.82
N PRO A 408 30.48 -21.86 -51.70
CA PRO A 408 29.83 -23.12 -51.30
C PRO A 408 30.77 -24.16 -50.65
N ASP A 409 32.04 -24.20 -51.04
CA ASP A 409 33.03 -25.12 -50.46
C ASP A 409 33.37 -24.74 -49.02
N VAL A 410 33.41 -23.44 -48.72
CA VAL A 410 33.63 -22.93 -47.36
C VAL A 410 32.37 -23.10 -46.51
N GLU A 411 31.18 -22.89 -47.08
CA GLU A 411 29.91 -23.11 -46.39
C GLU A 411 29.73 -24.59 -46.00
N ALA A 412 30.07 -25.52 -46.90
CA ALA A 412 30.04 -26.96 -46.61
C ALA A 412 30.97 -27.34 -45.45
N LEU A 413 32.14 -26.69 -45.34
CA LEU A 413 33.06 -26.89 -44.23
C LEU A 413 32.51 -26.31 -42.91
N PHE A 414 31.84 -25.15 -42.93
CA PHE A 414 31.17 -24.59 -41.76
C PHE A 414 30.07 -25.53 -41.25
N ALA A 415 29.26 -26.07 -42.17
CA ALA A 415 28.16 -26.96 -41.85
C ALA A 415 28.62 -28.35 -41.35
N ALA A 416 29.82 -28.79 -41.74
CA ALA A 416 30.38 -30.07 -41.31
C ALA A 416 30.87 -30.08 -39.85
N VAL A 417 31.03 -28.91 -39.23
CA VAL A 417 31.51 -28.79 -37.84
C VAL A 417 30.32 -28.77 -36.87
N ASN A 418 30.36 -29.63 -35.86
CA ASN A 418 29.33 -29.73 -34.83
C ASN A 418 29.95 -29.55 -33.42
N PRO A 419 29.53 -28.54 -32.62
CA PRO A 419 28.58 -27.48 -32.97
C PRO A 419 29.18 -26.53 -34.04
N PRO A 420 28.33 -25.82 -34.80
CA PRO A 420 28.76 -24.82 -35.78
C PRO A 420 29.74 -23.80 -35.16
N PRO A 421 30.63 -23.19 -35.96
CA PRO A 421 31.56 -22.17 -35.49
C PRO A 421 30.85 -21.01 -34.79
N LEU A 422 31.37 -20.60 -33.64
CA LEU A 422 30.81 -19.51 -32.85
C LEU A 422 31.87 -18.47 -32.56
N TYR A 423 31.70 -17.29 -33.16
CA TYR A 423 32.57 -16.14 -32.98
C TYR A 423 31.96 -15.22 -31.93
N LEU A 424 32.57 -15.16 -30.76
CA LEU A 424 32.14 -14.24 -29.71
C LEU A 424 32.97 -12.95 -29.76
N LEU A 425 32.32 -11.85 -29.42
CA LEU A 425 32.99 -10.56 -29.29
C LEU A 425 33.28 -10.34 -27.80
N PRO A 426 34.54 -10.50 -27.34
CA PRO A 426 34.85 -10.37 -25.93
C PRO A 426 34.72 -8.92 -25.45
N SER A 427 34.39 -8.74 -24.18
CA SER A 427 34.41 -7.44 -23.54
C SER A 427 35.85 -6.99 -23.33
N VAL A 428 36.13 -5.76 -23.75
CA VAL A 428 37.45 -5.15 -23.63
C VAL A 428 37.26 -3.74 -23.08
N SER A 429 38.10 -3.32 -22.13
CA SER A 429 38.06 -1.92 -21.67
C SER A 429 38.60 -0.98 -22.75
N GLU A 430 38.15 0.27 -22.75
CA GLU A 430 38.60 1.27 -23.73
C GLU A 430 40.12 1.36 -23.84
N SER A 431 40.82 1.37 -22.71
CA SER A 431 42.29 1.42 -22.65
C SER A 431 43.00 0.16 -23.15
N ALA A 432 42.31 -0.98 -23.18
CA ALA A 432 42.85 -2.26 -23.64
C ALA A 432 42.46 -2.56 -25.10
N TRP A 433 41.57 -1.74 -25.68
CA TRP A 433 41.14 -1.93 -27.04
C TRP A 433 42.22 -1.51 -28.04
N HIS A 434 42.46 -2.36 -29.03
CA HIS A 434 43.27 -2.06 -30.20
C HIS A 434 42.68 -2.74 -31.43
N ASN A 435 43.06 -2.29 -32.62
CA ASN A 435 42.51 -2.76 -33.89
C ASN A 435 43.00 -4.17 -34.32
N SER A 436 43.91 -4.78 -33.56
CA SER A 436 44.51 -6.09 -33.85
C SER A 436 44.06 -7.20 -32.88
N ILE A 437 42.98 -6.98 -32.11
CA ILE A 437 42.40 -8.03 -31.25
C ILE A 437 41.83 -9.12 -32.15
N MET A 438 42.36 -10.34 -32.02
CA MET A 438 41.91 -11.48 -32.81
C MET A 438 40.49 -11.89 -32.40
N ILE A 439 39.62 -12.08 -33.39
CA ILE A 439 38.28 -12.65 -33.22
C ILE A 439 38.32 -14.06 -33.81
N GLN A 440 38.18 -15.06 -32.94
CA GLN A 440 38.31 -16.47 -33.28
C GLN A 440 37.06 -17.24 -32.84
N ASP A 441 36.91 -18.45 -33.36
CA ASP A 441 35.94 -19.41 -32.83
C ASP A 441 36.23 -19.70 -31.35
N ILE A 442 35.17 -19.83 -30.55
CA ILE A 442 35.27 -20.06 -29.11
C ILE A 442 36.08 -21.32 -28.76
N MET A 443 36.09 -22.33 -29.64
CA MET A 443 36.85 -23.56 -29.45
C MET A 443 38.25 -23.50 -30.09
N GLY A 444 38.66 -22.37 -30.67
CA GLY A 444 39.97 -22.17 -31.31
C GLY A 444 40.23 -23.12 -32.49
N ARG A 445 39.17 -23.64 -33.13
CA ARG A 445 39.28 -24.62 -34.22
C ARG A 445 39.72 -23.94 -35.52
N GLN A 446 40.39 -24.69 -36.39
CA GLN A 446 40.58 -24.31 -37.80
C GLN A 446 39.56 -25.03 -38.66
N PHE A 447 38.55 -24.32 -39.16
CA PHE A 447 37.40 -24.93 -39.83
C PHE A 447 37.07 -24.32 -41.19
N GLY A 448 37.82 -23.32 -41.62
CA GLY A 448 37.63 -22.62 -42.89
C GLY A 448 37.10 -21.20 -42.72
N GLY A 449 37.17 -20.63 -41.51
CA GLY A 449 36.61 -19.34 -41.18
C GLY A 449 37.53 -18.14 -41.42
N PRO A 450 37.01 -16.91 -41.25
CA PRO A 450 37.81 -15.69 -41.35
C PRO A 450 38.87 -15.61 -40.25
N LEU A 451 40.11 -15.28 -40.64
CA LEU A 451 41.14 -14.79 -39.73
C LEU A 451 40.88 -13.30 -39.44
N LEU A 452 40.03 -13.05 -38.44
CA LEU A 452 39.46 -11.73 -38.19
C LEU A 452 40.18 -10.97 -37.07
N GLN A 453 40.35 -9.66 -37.27
CA GLN A 453 40.78 -8.71 -36.23
C GLN A 453 39.70 -7.66 -36.00
N SER A 454 39.60 -7.14 -34.76
CA SER A 454 38.62 -6.12 -34.37
C SER A 454 38.57 -4.92 -35.31
N GLY A 455 39.73 -4.44 -35.77
CA GLY A 455 39.88 -3.30 -36.68
C GLY A 455 39.33 -3.52 -38.08
N MET A 456 39.12 -4.77 -38.48
CA MET A 456 38.51 -5.12 -39.77
C MET A 456 36.99 -4.87 -39.76
N LEU A 457 36.35 -4.89 -38.59
CA LEU A 457 34.90 -4.63 -38.45
C LEU A 457 34.58 -3.29 -37.80
N CYS A 458 35.41 -2.84 -36.86
CA CYS A 458 35.16 -1.68 -36.01
C CYS A 458 36.26 -0.64 -36.21
N ARG A 459 35.91 0.61 -36.54
CA ARG A 459 36.88 1.69 -36.76
C ARG A 459 37.36 2.29 -35.45
N SER A 460 36.55 2.16 -34.40
CA SER A 460 36.81 2.73 -33.08
C SER A 460 36.41 1.76 -31.96
N TYR A 461 36.87 2.05 -30.74
CA TYR A 461 36.36 1.40 -29.54
C TYR A 461 34.85 1.63 -29.38
N ALA A 462 34.32 2.80 -29.74
CA ALA A 462 32.90 3.10 -29.64
C ALA A 462 32.04 2.15 -30.50
N ASP A 463 32.50 1.83 -31.72
CA ASP A 463 31.84 0.84 -32.58
C ASP A 463 31.89 -0.56 -31.93
N TYR A 464 33.07 -0.93 -31.43
CA TYR A 464 33.28 -2.23 -30.79
C TYR A 464 32.44 -2.40 -29.52
N ALA A 465 32.35 -1.36 -28.69
CA ALA A 465 31.62 -1.37 -27.42
C ALA A 465 30.11 -1.59 -27.57
N GLN A 466 29.55 -1.28 -28.75
CA GLN A 466 28.15 -1.57 -29.08
C GLN A 466 27.93 -3.06 -29.43
N LEU A 467 28.94 -3.70 -30.00
CA LEU A 467 28.88 -5.08 -30.49
C LEU A 467 29.45 -6.09 -29.48
N MET A 468 30.33 -5.70 -28.57
CA MET A 468 30.93 -6.65 -27.64
C MET A 468 29.94 -7.24 -26.65
N SER A 469 30.26 -8.44 -26.18
CA SER A 469 29.70 -9.01 -24.96
C SER A 469 30.03 -8.07 -23.81
N ARG A 470 29.12 -7.92 -22.86
CA ARG A 470 29.31 -7.04 -21.70
C ARG A 470 28.29 -7.34 -20.63
N ILE A 471 28.49 -6.81 -19.44
CA ILE A 471 27.41 -6.71 -18.46
C ILE A 471 26.58 -5.48 -18.81
N SER A 472 25.32 -5.70 -19.15
CA SER A 472 24.36 -4.62 -19.38
C SER A 472 23.76 -4.20 -18.05
N GLU A 473 23.71 -2.90 -17.81
CA GLU A 473 23.02 -2.32 -16.65
C GLU A 473 22.04 -1.26 -17.14
N LEU A 474 20.78 -1.36 -16.69
CA LEU A 474 19.69 -0.49 -17.13
C LEU A 474 18.68 -0.24 -16.01
N PRO A 475 17.94 0.88 -16.05
CA PRO A 475 16.87 1.13 -15.10
C PRO A 475 15.85 0.00 -15.10
N TYR A 476 15.33 -0.40 -13.94
CA TYR A 476 14.41 -1.53 -13.82
C TYR A 476 13.11 -1.34 -14.65
N ALA A 477 12.73 -0.08 -14.94
CA ALA A 477 11.62 0.25 -15.84
C ALA A 477 11.80 -0.33 -17.26
N GLU A 478 13.03 -0.44 -17.76
CA GLU A 478 13.30 -1.04 -19.08
C GLU A 478 13.07 -2.55 -19.09
N SER A 479 13.17 -3.20 -17.92
CA SER A 479 12.80 -4.61 -17.77
C SER A 479 11.29 -4.81 -17.93
N TYR A 480 10.47 -3.85 -17.47
CA TYR A 480 9.02 -3.88 -17.69
C TYR A 480 8.68 -3.82 -19.19
N ASN A 481 9.36 -2.91 -19.92
CA ASN A 481 9.21 -2.76 -21.36
C ASN A 481 9.61 -4.05 -22.09
N SER A 482 10.74 -4.65 -21.69
CA SER A 482 11.20 -5.94 -22.26
C SER A 482 10.22 -7.09 -22.03
N MET A 483 9.60 -7.16 -20.85
CA MET A 483 8.58 -8.17 -20.57
C MET A 483 7.32 -7.96 -21.41
N GLN A 484 6.94 -6.72 -21.73
CA GLN A 484 5.81 -6.47 -22.65
C GLN A 484 6.04 -7.11 -24.02
N ASP A 485 7.27 -7.06 -24.55
CA ASP A 485 7.60 -7.71 -25.82
C ASP A 485 7.50 -9.24 -25.74
N VAL A 486 7.78 -9.82 -24.58
CA VAL A 486 7.55 -11.25 -24.30
C VAL A 486 6.06 -11.57 -24.39
N TYR A 487 5.22 -10.88 -23.61
CA TYR A 487 3.79 -11.20 -23.52
C TYR A 487 3.00 -10.88 -24.78
N SER A 488 3.42 -9.86 -25.52
CA SER A 488 2.84 -9.52 -26.83
C SER A 488 3.31 -10.44 -27.97
N ASN A 489 4.17 -11.42 -27.68
CA ASN A 489 4.77 -12.31 -28.68
C ASN A 489 5.41 -11.55 -29.85
N LYS A 490 6.09 -10.44 -29.57
CA LYS A 490 6.70 -9.60 -30.60
C LYS A 490 7.73 -10.40 -31.39
N ALA A 491 7.55 -10.48 -32.70
CA ALA A 491 8.52 -11.09 -33.60
C ALA A 491 9.78 -10.19 -33.72
N ASN A 492 10.97 -10.79 -33.84
CA ASN A 492 12.25 -10.09 -34.00
C ASN A 492 12.50 -9.01 -32.93
N ARG A 493 12.57 -9.44 -31.66
CA ARG A 493 12.81 -8.54 -30.53
C ARG A 493 14.17 -7.86 -30.63
N VAL A 494 14.16 -6.54 -30.43
CA VAL A 494 15.35 -5.70 -30.30
C VAL A 494 15.61 -5.43 -28.83
N PHE A 495 16.84 -5.05 -28.48
CA PHE A 495 17.19 -4.72 -27.11
C PHE A 495 18.13 -3.50 -27.06
N PRO A 496 17.86 -2.50 -26.19
CA PRO A 496 16.68 -2.37 -25.32
C PRO A 496 15.34 -2.33 -26.09
N SER A 497 14.23 -2.61 -25.40
CA SER A 497 12.89 -2.59 -26.00
C SER A 497 12.53 -1.19 -26.49
N ASP A 498 11.84 -1.10 -27.63
CA ASP A 498 11.28 0.12 -28.21
C ASP A 498 9.88 0.45 -27.68
N ALA A 499 9.31 -0.37 -26.79
CA ALA A 499 7.95 -0.17 -26.27
C ALA A 499 7.80 1.15 -25.49
N GLY A 500 8.84 1.57 -24.75
CA GLY A 500 8.90 2.87 -24.07
C GLY A 500 7.74 3.19 -23.12
N ILE A 501 7.08 2.18 -22.54
CA ILE A 501 5.86 2.34 -21.74
C ILE A 501 6.16 2.99 -20.39
N LEU A 502 7.21 2.51 -19.72
CA LEU A 502 7.69 3.07 -18.47
C LEU A 502 9.08 3.63 -18.67
N ALA A 503 9.29 4.83 -18.13
CA ALA A 503 10.60 5.42 -17.92
C ALA A 503 11.01 5.28 -16.44
N MET A 504 12.29 5.48 -16.16
CA MET A 504 12.79 5.57 -14.79
C MET A 504 12.05 6.66 -14.02
N ASP A 505 11.52 6.33 -12.86
CA ASP A 505 10.80 7.27 -12.00
C ASP A 505 11.42 7.30 -10.60
N THR A 506 11.85 8.49 -10.19
CA THR A 506 12.43 8.71 -8.85
C THR A 506 11.36 8.86 -7.75
N GLY A 507 10.08 8.90 -8.12
CA GLY A 507 8.95 8.94 -7.19
C GLY A 507 8.68 10.32 -6.59
N LEU A 508 9.10 11.39 -7.28
CA LEU A 508 8.88 12.76 -6.80
C LEU A 508 7.43 13.23 -6.96
N ASN A 509 6.74 12.73 -7.99
CA ASN A 509 5.38 13.15 -8.36
C ASN A 509 4.47 11.92 -8.54
N VAL A 510 4.26 11.17 -7.45
CA VAL A 510 3.34 10.03 -7.45
C VAL A 510 1.91 10.55 -7.33
N GLU A 511 1.00 9.97 -8.11
CA GLU A 511 -0.42 10.29 -8.05
C GLU A 511 -1.24 9.00 -7.93
N ILE A 512 -2.19 8.98 -7.00
CA ILE A 512 -3.15 7.88 -6.80
C ILE A 512 -4.54 8.45 -7.01
N VAL A 513 -5.21 7.96 -8.05
CA VAL A 513 -6.51 8.47 -8.51
C VAL A 513 -7.48 7.30 -8.66
N ARG A 514 -8.75 7.53 -8.30
CA ARG A 514 -9.87 6.66 -8.67
C ARG A 514 -10.93 7.52 -9.34
N ASN A 515 -11.30 7.19 -10.57
CA ASN A 515 -12.19 8.00 -11.39
C ASN A 515 -11.63 9.44 -11.52
N ALA A 516 -12.28 10.43 -10.90
CA ALA A 516 -11.83 11.82 -10.87
C ALA A 516 -11.25 12.26 -9.51
N HIS A 517 -11.28 11.40 -8.48
CA HIS A 517 -10.82 11.76 -7.14
C HIS A 517 -9.35 11.46 -6.96
N VAL A 518 -8.59 12.45 -6.48
CA VAL A 518 -7.16 12.33 -6.16
C VAL A 518 -7.01 12.01 -4.68
N PHE A 519 -6.61 10.78 -4.37
CA PHE A 519 -6.33 10.36 -2.98
C PHE A 519 -4.97 10.83 -2.50
N PHE A 520 -3.99 10.82 -3.40
CA PHE A 520 -2.62 11.21 -3.09
C PHE A 520 -1.97 11.87 -4.29
N LYS A 521 -1.22 12.94 -4.06
CA LYS A 521 -0.41 13.62 -5.06
C LYS A 521 0.83 14.24 -4.43
N GLY A 522 2.01 13.77 -4.84
CA GLY A 522 3.30 14.29 -4.40
C GLY A 522 4.32 13.18 -4.18
N ARG A 523 5.29 13.44 -3.31
CA ARG A 523 6.31 12.45 -2.94
C ARG A 523 5.80 11.61 -1.76
N PRO A 524 5.60 10.29 -1.90
CA PRO A 524 5.22 9.45 -0.77
C PRO A 524 6.36 9.45 0.24
N THR A 525 6.05 9.82 1.48
CA THR A 525 7.01 9.79 2.58
C THR A 525 6.44 8.96 3.72
N ALA A 526 7.19 7.99 4.18
CA ALA A 526 6.67 7.10 5.20
C ALA A 526 6.44 7.79 6.56
N GLN A 527 7.10 8.92 6.82
CA GLN A 527 6.79 9.79 7.96
C GLN A 527 5.41 10.45 7.82
N GLY A 528 5.06 10.94 6.62
CA GLY A 528 3.72 11.46 6.36
C GLY A 528 2.63 10.39 6.55
N LEU A 529 2.92 9.14 6.17
CA LEU A 529 2.00 8.02 6.42
C LEU A 529 1.82 7.71 7.90
N LEU A 530 2.92 7.66 8.68
CA LEU A 530 2.83 7.46 10.12
C LEU A 530 2.01 8.57 10.78
N GLN A 531 2.17 9.82 10.34
CA GLN A 531 1.36 10.94 10.83
C GLN A 531 -0.14 10.78 10.51
N VAL A 532 -0.49 10.29 9.31
CA VAL A 532 -1.89 9.96 8.97
C VAL A 532 -2.42 8.88 9.92
N ILE A 533 -1.66 7.80 10.14
CA ILE A 533 -2.06 6.72 11.07
C ILE A 533 -2.20 7.24 12.51
N GLU A 534 -1.29 8.10 12.95
CA GLU A 534 -1.34 8.73 14.27
C GLU A 534 -2.58 9.59 14.46
N ASN A 535 -2.92 10.44 13.48
CA ASN A 535 -4.12 11.28 13.52
C ASN A 535 -5.41 10.45 13.56
N ARG A 536 -5.38 9.25 12.98
CA ARG A 536 -6.49 8.28 13.02
C ARG A 536 -6.63 7.56 14.37
N THR A 537 -5.65 7.63 15.27
CA THR A 537 -5.68 6.94 16.57
C THR A 537 -6.96 7.25 17.34
N GLN A 538 -7.60 6.18 17.84
CA GLN A 538 -8.87 6.25 18.58
C GLN A 538 -8.67 5.87 20.05
N ILE A 539 -7.77 4.92 20.31
CA ILE A 539 -7.51 4.40 21.65
C ILE A 539 -6.02 4.43 21.91
N GLU A 540 -5.63 4.90 23.09
CA GLU A 540 -4.25 4.77 23.58
C GLU A 540 -4.20 3.80 24.76
N VAL A 541 -3.15 2.97 24.79
CA VAL A 541 -2.83 2.07 25.90
C VAL A 541 -1.34 2.21 26.26
N ASP A 542 -1.03 2.06 27.54
CA ASP A 542 0.32 2.33 28.04
C ASP A 542 1.30 1.18 27.74
N SER A 543 0.83 -0.08 27.79
CA SER A 543 1.68 -1.26 27.64
C SER A 543 1.11 -2.34 26.68
N ILE A 544 2.00 -3.20 26.18
CA ILE A 544 1.63 -4.38 25.37
C ILE A 544 0.74 -5.35 26.17
N SER A 545 0.95 -5.45 27.49
CA SER A 545 0.13 -6.31 28.35
C SER A 545 -1.31 -5.81 28.44
N ASP A 546 -1.49 -4.48 28.58
CA ASP A 546 -2.83 -3.87 28.63
C ASP A 546 -3.55 -4.03 27.30
N PHE A 547 -2.81 -3.91 26.19
CA PHE A 547 -3.33 -4.20 24.86
C PHE A 547 -3.91 -5.62 24.77
N TRP A 548 -3.10 -6.65 25.08
CA TRP A 548 -3.58 -8.03 24.99
C TRP A 548 -4.72 -8.34 25.95
N LYS A 549 -4.72 -7.76 27.16
CA LYS A 549 -5.82 -7.93 28.11
C LYS A 549 -7.13 -7.35 27.59
N ARG A 550 -7.07 -6.27 26.81
CA ARG A 550 -8.24 -5.53 26.33
C ARG A 550 -8.83 -6.07 25.02
N PHE A 551 -7.98 -6.53 24.10
CA PHE A 551 -8.40 -6.85 22.73
C PHE A 551 -8.31 -8.34 22.37
N LEU A 552 -7.83 -9.19 23.28
CA LEU A 552 -7.84 -10.63 23.09
C LEU A 552 -9.12 -11.22 23.70
N ASN A 553 -9.92 -11.91 22.89
CA ASN A 553 -11.12 -12.58 23.39
C ASN A 553 -10.78 -13.91 24.11
N GLU A 554 -11.80 -14.55 24.71
CA GLU A 554 -11.62 -15.82 25.45
C GLU A 554 -11.09 -16.97 24.58
N ARG A 555 -11.30 -16.91 23.26
CA ARG A 555 -10.80 -17.89 22.28
C ARG A 555 -9.36 -17.60 21.84
N GLY A 556 -8.75 -16.50 22.30
CA GLY A 556 -7.41 -16.10 21.89
C GLY A 556 -7.37 -15.43 20.51
N GLU A 557 -8.50 -14.93 20.02
CA GLU A 557 -8.59 -14.18 18.76
C GLU A 557 -8.46 -12.67 19.06
N LEU A 558 -7.87 -11.93 18.13
CA LEU A 558 -7.74 -10.47 18.24
C LEU A 558 -9.00 -9.80 17.67
N GLU A 559 -9.77 -9.14 18.54
CA GLU A 559 -10.92 -8.33 18.18
C GLU A 559 -10.58 -6.85 18.38
N LEU A 560 -10.16 -6.19 17.30
CA LEU A 560 -9.62 -4.82 17.38
C LEU A 560 -10.69 -3.77 17.06
N ASN A 561 -11.25 -3.80 15.84
CA ASN A 561 -12.27 -2.84 15.33
C ASN A 561 -11.92 -1.36 15.54
N ALA A 562 -10.63 -1.07 15.72
CA ALA A 562 -10.16 0.25 16.14
C ALA A 562 -8.72 0.50 15.68
N ILE A 563 -8.30 1.74 15.86
CA ILE A 563 -6.92 2.19 15.67
C ILE A 563 -6.33 2.46 17.05
N VAL A 564 -5.41 1.60 17.46
CA VAL A 564 -4.89 1.55 18.83
C VAL A 564 -3.41 1.90 18.84
N SER A 565 -3.05 2.91 19.62
CA SER A 565 -1.66 3.30 19.88
C SER A 565 -1.18 2.70 21.20
N ILE A 566 -0.05 1.99 21.15
CA ILE A 566 0.62 1.40 22.30
C ILE A 566 1.89 2.23 22.56
N LYS A 567 1.96 2.91 23.71
CA LYS A 567 3.12 3.74 24.08
C LYS A 567 4.39 2.91 24.24
N ASN A 568 4.28 1.76 24.92
CA ASN A 568 5.36 0.80 25.14
C ASN A 568 6.69 1.43 25.60
N SER A 569 6.65 2.30 26.63
CA SER A 569 7.82 3.06 27.09
C SER A 569 9.00 2.20 27.57
N ARG A 570 8.77 0.90 27.80
CA ARG A 570 9.82 -0.09 28.15
C ARG A 570 10.51 -0.70 26.93
N GLN A 571 10.10 -0.35 25.71
CA GLN A 571 10.67 -0.82 24.45
C GLN A 571 10.65 -2.35 24.31
N LEU A 572 9.62 -3.01 24.86
CA LEU A 572 9.49 -4.47 24.79
C LEU A 572 9.11 -4.91 23.37
N ASP A 573 9.50 -6.12 23.00
CA ASP A 573 9.12 -6.73 21.73
C ASP A 573 7.62 -7.06 21.72
N MET A 574 6.92 -6.62 20.69
CA MET A 574 5.55 -7.03 20.44
C MET A 574 5.56 -8.29 19.56
N GLN A 575 5.19 -9.42 20.16
CA GLN A 575 4.96 -10.67 19.44
C GLN A 575 3.49 -10.76 19.03
N ILE A 576 3.23 -11.05 17.75
CA ILE A 576 1.87 -11.27 17.24
C ILE A 576 1.80 -12.64 16.55
N PRO A 577 1.05 -13.61 17.10
CA PRO A 577 0.42 -13.63 18.43
C PRO A 577 1.40 -13.49 19.60
N ALA A 578 0.85 -13.11 20.76
CA ALA A 578 1.59 -13.08 22.03
C ALA A 578 2.28 -14.43 22.34
N ALA A 579 3.37 -14.38 23.09
CA ALA A 579 4.12 -15.57 23.50
C ALA A 579 3.20 -16.60 24.20
N GLY A 580 3.35 -17.88 23.87
CA GLY A 580 2.53 -18.97 24.42
C GLY A 580 1.09 -19.07 23.89
N LYS A 581 0.67 -18.20 22.95
CA LYS A 581 -0.64 -18.30 22.29
C LYS A 581 -0.59 -19.15 20.99
N PRO A 582 -1.73 -19.74 20.58
CA PRO A 582 -1.83 -20.47 19.31
C PRO A 582 -1.38 -19.64 18.11
N GLN A 583 -0.80 -20.30 17.11
CA GLN A 583 -0.37 -19.72 15.84
C GLN A 583 -1.02 -20.51 14.68
N PRO A 584 -1.53 -19.85 13.62
CA PRO A 584 -1.66 -18.39 13.48
C PRO A 584 -2.73 -17.81 14.42
N MET A 585 -2.63 -16.51 14.71
CA MET A 585 -3.69 -15.77 15.41
C MET A 585 -4.77 -15.34 14.43
N VAL A 586 -6.02 -15.56 14.80
CA VAL A 586 -7.17 -15.08 14.04
C VAL A 586 -7.48 -13.63 14.43
N VAL A 587 -7.65 -12.77 13.43
CA VAL A 587 -8.06 -11.37 13.57
C VAL A 587 -9.50 -11.23 13.12
N LYS A 588 -10.31 -10.53 13.91
CA LYS A 588 -11.69 -10.17 13.64
C LYS A 588 -11.89 -8.66 13.64
N GLY A 589 -12.72 -8.16 12.74
CA GLY A 589 -13.04 -6.74 12.61
C GLY A 589 -11.98 -5.89 11.91
N GLY A 590 -10.74 -6.37 11.83
CA GLY A 590 -9.60 -5.60 11.34
C GLY A 590 -9.23 -4.43 12.26
N GLY A 591 -8.32 -3.57 11.81
CA GLY A 591 -7.88 -2.39 12.55
C GLY A 591 -6.41 -2.08 12.35
N ILE A 592 -5.92 -1.09 13.10
CA ILE A 592 -4.51 -0.68 13.05
C ILE A 592 -3.93 -0.71 14.46
N ILE A 593 -2.75 -1.32 14.60
CA ILE A 593 -1.95 -1.27 15.82
C ILE A 593 -0.76 -0.38 15.55
N LEU A 594 -0.64 0.73 16.27
CA LEU A 594 0.51 1.62 16.24
C LEU A 594 1.38 1.36 17.48
N LEU A 595 2.53 0.72 17.28
CA LEU A 595 3.54 0.55 18.31
C LEU A 595 4.53 1.72 18.28
N LYS A 596 4.56 2.52 19.35
CA LYS A 596 5.42 3.72 19.40
C LYS A 596 6.90 3.38 19.55
N GLN A 597 7.23 2.32 20.30
CA GLN A 597 8.60 1.89 20.58
C GLN A 597 8.70 0.36 20.69
N GLY A 598 9.91 -0.21 20.50
CA GLY A 598 10.18 -1.65 20.58
C GLY A 598 10.36 -2.31 19.21
N ASN A 599 10.40 -3.64 19.19
CA ASN A 599 10.48 -4.44 17.96
C ASN A 599 9.15 -5.15 17.66
N LEU A 600 8.95 -5.53 16.40
CA LEU A 600 7.82 -6.34 15.94
C LEU A 600 8.30 -7.74 15.56
N VAL A 601 7.67 -8.75 16.16
CA VAL A 601 7.93 -10.16 15.84
C VAL A 601 6.63 -10.83 15.42
N LEU A 602 6.54 -11.23 14.16
CA LEU A 602 5.37 -11.87 13.57
C LEU A 602 5.50 -13.39 13.59
N ARG A 603 4.43 -14.07 14.01
CA ARG A 603 4.41 -15.52 14.24
C ARG A 603 3.26 -16.23 13.50
N GLY A 604 2.49 -15.49 12.70
CA GLY A 604 1.34 -15.98 11.93
C GLY A 604 0.06 -15.22 12.26
N ILE A 605 -0.58 -14.67 11.24
CA ILE A 605 -1.80 -13.87 11.35
C ILE A 605 -2.74 -14.27 10.21
N THR A 606 -3.97 -14.60 10.54
CA THR A 606 -5.03 -14.86 9.57
C THR A 606 -6.23 -13.97 9.87
N CYS A 607 -6.88 -13.45 8.83
CA CYS A 607 -8.18 -12.80 8.98
C CYS A 607 -9.30 -13.81 8.81
N THR A 608 -10.47 -13.55 9.41
CA THR A 608 -11.67 -14.40 9.21
C THR A 608 -12.36 -14.15 7.88
N SER A 609 -12.24 -12.92 7.37
CA SER A 609 -12.89 -12.46 6.13
C SER A 609 -11.90 -11.69 5.23
N PRO A 610 -12.10 -11.70 3.90
CA PRO A 610 -11.36 -10.80 3.00
C PRO A 610 -11.57 -9.31 3.33
N ASP A 611 -12.67 -8.95 3.99
CA ASP A 611 -13.04 -7.56 4.32
C ASP A 611 -12.38 -7.04 5.60
N GLU A 612 -11.45 -7.83 6.14
CA GLU A 612 -10.65 -7.49 7.30
C GLU A 612 -9.21 -7.25 6.87
N ALA A 613 -8.65 -6.16 7.40
CA ALA A 613 -7.25 -5.83 7.27
C ALA A 613 -6.69 -5.54 8.67
N LEU A 614 -5.58 -6.19 9.00
CA LEU A 614 -4.75 -5.75 10.12
C LEU A 614 -3.59 -4.94 9.55
N THR A 615 -3.38 -3.75 10.08
CA THR A 615 -2.17 -2.97 9.85
C THR A 615 -1.39 -2.88 11.15
N VAL A 616 -0.10 -3.15 11.11
CA VAL A 616 0.81 -2.95 12.25
C VAL A 616 1.85 -1.91 11.86
N ALA A 617 1.78 -0.75 12.52
CA ALA A 617 2.68 0.36 12.32
C ALA A 617 3.69 0.44 13.47
N LEU A 618 4.97 0.64 13.15
CA LEU A 618 6.05 0.86 14.10
C LEU A 618 6.62 2.26 13.87
N ALA A 619 6.46 3.16 14.85
CA ALA A 619 6.96 4.53 14.73
C ALA A 619 8.47 4.65 15.03
N GLY A 620 8.98 3.80 15.93
CA GLY A 620 10.38 3.82 16.36
C GLY A 620 11.36 3.13 15.41
N ASN A 621 12.66 3.19 15.75
CA ASN A 621 13.78 2.64 14.96
C ASN A 621 14.07 1.17 15.28
N GLY A 622 13.03 0.37 15.52
CA GLY A 622 13.17 -1.03 15.93
C GLY A 622 13.50 -1.96 14.76
N SER A 623 13.13 -3.23 14.90
CA SER A 623 13.23 -4.23 13.85
C SER A 623 11.89 -4.91 13.60
N VAL A 624 11.73 -5.44 12.38
CA VAL A 624 10.64 -6.34 12.02
C VAL A 624 11.26 -7.71 11.74
N SER A 625 10.77 -8.75 12.40
CA SER A 625 11.22 -10.12 12.20
C SER A 625 10.06 -11.10 12.19
N PHE A 626 10.30 -12.30 11.67
CA PHE A 626 9.32 -13.37 11.59
C PHE A 626 9.85 -14.57 12.35
N SER A 627 9.11 -15.13 13.30
CA SER A 627 9.58 -16.30 14.07
C SER A 627 8.94 -17.61 13.60
N SER A 628 8.16 -17.58 12.52
CA SER A 628 7.31 -18.69 12.06
C SER A 628 7.12 -18.60 10.55
N THR A 629 6.85 -19.74 9.91
CA THR A 629 6.52 -19.83 8.48
C THR A 629 5.02 -19.75 8.22
N GLN A 630 4.21 -19.53 9.26
CA GLN A 630 2.78 -19.33 9.13
C GLN A 630 2.47 -18.07 8.31
N PRO A 631 1.36 -18.03 7.56
CA PRO A 631 0.98 -16.87 6.75
C PRO A 631 0.70 -15.66 7.64
N ASN A 632 0.97 -14.45 7.12
CA ASN A 632 0.71 -13.19 7.80
C ASN A 632 -0.17 -12.30 6.92
N HIS A 633 -1.46 -12.27 7.19
CA HIS A 633 -2.44 -11.40 6.53
C HIS A 633 -2.40 -10.01 7.18
N VAL A 634 -1.38 -9.24 6.84
CA VAL A 634 -1.04 -8.00 7.55
C VAL A 634 -0.36 -6.99 6.63
N ASN A 635 -0.67 -5.71 6.86
CA ASN A 635 0.13 -4.59 6.36
C ASN A 635 1.13 -4.17 7.42
N ILE A 636 2.40 -3.99 7.04
CA ILE A 636 3.46 -3.57 7.95
C ILE A 636 3.92 -2.16 7.56
N VAL A 637 3.90 -1.24 8.52
CA VAL A 637 4.35 0.14 8.35
C VAL A 637 5.47 0.46 9.33
N ALA A 638 6.71 0.14 8.97
CA ALA A 638 7.85 0.25 9.87
C ALA A 638 9.04 0.99 9.21
N PRO A 639 8.87 2.25 8.80
CA PRO A 639 9.80 2.91 7.87
C PRO A 639 11.17 3.29 8.41
N ASN A 640 11.34 3.20 9.73
CA ASN A 640 12.64 3.36 10.38
C ASN A 640 13.24 2.02 10.81
N ALA A 641 12.49 0.93 10.61
CA ALA A 641 12.89 -0.39 11.07
C ALA A 641 13.67 -1.14 10.01
N GLU A 642 14.57 -1.99 10.48
CA GLU A 642 15.25 -2.94 9.62
C GLU A 642 14.47 -4.27 9.59
N LEU A 643 14.25 -4.79 8.38
CA LEU A 643 13.76 -6.16 8.21
C LEU A 643 14.90 -7.11 8.58
N GLY A 644 14.78 -7.71 9.76
CA GLY A 644 15.79 -8.58 10.37
C GLY A 644 15.61 -10.06 10.04
N TYR A 645 16.52 -10.87 10.58
CA TYR A 645 16.48 -12.33 10.41
C TYR A 645 15.41 -12.99 11.26
N GLY A 646 14.96 -14.13 10.77
CA GLY A 646 13.95 -14.94 11.41
C GLY A 646 13.71 -16.20 10.58
N SER A 647 12.47 -16.62 10.48
CA SER A 647 12.00 -17.69 9.60
C SER A 647 11.65 -17.14 8.22
N LYS A 648 11.61 -18.02 7.21
CA LYS A 648 10.97 -17.71 5.93
C LYS A 648 9.54 -17.24 6.19
N PHE A 649 9.12 -16.14 5.56
CA PHE A 649 7.81 -15.56 5.80
C PHE A 649 6.95 -15.48 4.55
N ASP A 650 5.64 -15.34 4.78
CA ASP A 650 4.66 -15.03 3.76
C ASP A 650 3.75 -13.91 4.25
N ILE A 651 3.72 -12.79 3.52
CA ILE A 651 2.90 -11.61 3.82
C ILE A 651 1.85 -11.46 2.73
N TYR A 652 0.60 -11.27 3.14
CA TYR A 652 -0.50 -10.88 2.27
C TYR A 652 -0.94 -9.45 2.65
N GLY A 653 -0.40 -8.47 1.93
CA GLY A 653 -0.53 -7.05 2.22
C GLY A 653 0.69 -6.26 1.75
N SER A 654 0.86 -5.07 2.30
CA SER A 654 1.97 -4.15 2.03
C SER A 654 3.09 -4.31 3.06
N LEU A 655 4.34 -4.28 2.61
CA LEU A 655 5.53 -4.26 3.47
C LEU A 655 6.27 -2.93 3.31
N CYS A 656 6.23 -2.08 4.34
CA CYS A 656 7.02 -0.85 4.43
C CYS A 656 8.08 -0.98 5.52
N VAL A 657 9.35 -0.87 5.14
CA VAL A 657 10.52 -0.97 6.03
C VAL A 657 11.56 0.11 5.72
N GLY A 658 12.40 0.44 6.70
CA GLY A 658 13.50 1.36 6.51
C GLY A 658 14.60 0.79 5.63
N SER A 659 15.01 -0.44 5.90
CA SER A 659 16.01 -1.17 5.12
C SER A 659 15.81 -2.68 5.28
N ILE A 660 16.46 -3.46 4.42
CA ILE A 660 16.46 -4.92 4.50
C ILE A 660 17.88 -5.37 4.85
N TYR A 661 18.02 -6.13 5.94
CA TYR A 661 19.33 -6.62 6.36
C TYR A 661 19.74 -7.84 5.52
N ALA A 662 20.33 -7.58 4.36
CA ALA A 662 20.74 -8.59 3.39
C ALA A 662 22.08 -9.23 3.80
N ASP A 663 22.04 -10.43 4.37
CA ASP A 663 23.23 -11.28 4.54
C ASP A 663 22.92 -12.76 4.23
N HIS A 664 23.90 -13.64 4.42
CA HIS A 664 23.81 -15.08 4.17
C HIS A 664 22.78 -15.84 5.01
N ARG A 665 22.29 -15.27 6.13
CA ARG A 665 21.29 -15.85 7.03
C ARG A 665 19.86 -15.49 6.65
N PHE A 666 19.67 -14.58 5.70
CA PHE A 666 18.34 -14.17 5.24
C PHE A 666 17.56 -15.37 4.70
N GLN A 667 16.44 -15.71 5.35
CA GLN A 667 15.64 -16.90 5.03
C GLN A 667 14.69 -16.71 3.84
N GLY A 668 14.70 -15.52 3.22
CA GLY A 668 13.79 -15.17 2.14
C GLY A 668 12.34 -15.05 2.59
N GLY A 669 11.45 -14.94 1.62
CA GLY A 669 10.02 -14.83 1.88
C GLY A 669 9.24 -14.37 0.66
N THR A 670 7.95 -14.19 0.86
CA THR A 670 7.04 -13.70 -0.18
C THR A 670 6.23 -12.53 0.34
N VAL A 671 6.06 -11.52 -0.51
CA VAL A 671 5.13 -10.40 -0.26
C VAL A 671 4.11 -10.40 -1.39
N ARG A 672 2.85 -10.62 -1.05
CA ARG A 672 1.73 -10.69 -1.98
C ARG A 672 0.84 -9.48 -1.82
N PHE A 673 0.70 -8.73 -2.89
CA PHE A 673 -0.25 -7.64 -2.98
C PHE A 673 -1.68 -8.15 -2.79
N ARG A 674 -2.51 -7.35 -2.10
CA ARG A 674 -3.96 -7.62 -1.95
C ARG A 674 -4.74 -6.60 -2.79
N PRO A 675 -5.16 -6.93 -4.01
CA PRO A 675 -5.89 -6.01 -4.89
C PRO A 675 -7.11 -5.36 -4.24
N GLY A 676 -7.79 -6.07 -3.34
CA GLY A 676 -8.89 -5.50 -2.56
C GLY A 676 -8.55 -4.25 -1.77
N GLN A 677 -7.33 -4.20 -1.21
CA GLN A 677 -6.84 -3.08 -0.41
C GLN A 677 -6.34 -1.91 -1.25
N ASP A 678 -6.34 -2.03 -2.58
CA ASP A 678 -5.91 -0.98 -3.48
C ASP A 678 -6.93 0.18 -3.50
N PRO A 679 -6.55 1.40 -3.07
CA PRO A 679 -7.46 2.55 -3.04
C PRO A 679 -7.96 2.98 -4.42
N THR A 680 -7.31 2.55 -5.51
CA THR A 680 -7.77 2.83 -6.87
C THR A 680 -8.94 1.93 -7.31
N THR A 681 -9.33 0.95 -6.49
CA THR A 681 -10.43 0.03 -6.80
C THR A 681 -11.68 0.32 -5.96
N SER A 682 -12.85 -0.13 -6.41
CA SER A 682 -14.08 -0.07 -5.61
C SER A 682 -14.04 -1.01 -4.39
N GLY A 683 -13.23 -2.08 -4.48
CA GLY A 683 -13.04 -3.06 -3.41
C GLY A 683 -12.48 -2.46 -2.12
N TYR A 684 -11.78 -1.32 -2.18
CA TYR A 684 -11.24 -0.60 -1.02
C TYR A 684 -12.31 -0.22 0.02
N ASN A 685 -13.56 0.01 -0.41
CA ASN A 685 -14.60 0.52 0.46
C ASN A 685 -15.01 -0.45 1.58
N ARG A 686 -14.64 -1.73 1.50
CA ARG A 686 -14.93 -2.73 2.55
C ARG A 686 -14.10 -2.54 3.83
N TYR A 687 -13.01 -1.78 3.76
CA TYR A 687 -12.08 -1.59 4.88
C TYR A 687 -12.42 -0.39 5.76
N TYR A 688 -13.45 0.39 5.41
CA TYR A 688 -13.97 1.43 6.30
C TYR A 688 -14.67 0.81 7.49
N LYS A 689 -14.38 1.36 8.66
CA LYS A 689 -15.03 1.01 9.92
C LYS A 689 -15.55 2.28 10.57
N VAL A 690 -16.61 2.11 11.34
CA VAL A 690 -17.14 3.17 12.17
C VAL A 690 -16.74 2.89 13.61
N PHE A 691 -16.08 3.85 14.23
CA PHE A 691 -15.72 3.82 15.62
C PHE A 691 -16.56 4.85 16.38
N ILE A 692 -17.13 4.42 17.50
CA ILE A 692 -17.88 5.27 18.42
C ILE A 692 -17.12 5.26 19.75
N ASP A 693 -16.74 6.43 20.25
CA ASP A 693 -16.07 6.52 21.55
C ASP A 693 -16.99 5.93 22.64
N PRO A 694 -16.50 4.98 23.46
CA PRO A 694 -17.29 4.41 24.54
C PRO A 694 -17.63 5.42 25.64
N ARG A 695 -16.95 6.56 25.73
CA ARG A 695 -17.15 7.59 26.76
C ARG A 695 -18.25 8.57 26.38
N ASP A 696 -19.17 8.79 27.31
CA ASP A 696 -20.19 9.82 27.21
C ASP A 696 -19.66 11.17 27.66
N SER A 697 -20.02 12.22 26.92
CA SER A 697 -19.88 13.61 27.37
C SER A 697 -21.28 14.19 27.56
N PHE A 698 -21.60 14.60 28.78
CA PHE A 698 -22.87 15.26 29.11
C PHE A 698 -22.79 16.74 28.75
N TRP A 699 -23.76 17.23 27.98
CA TRP A 699 -23.91 18.64 27.64
C TRP A 699 -25.31 19.10 28.01
N ASN A 700 -25.38 20.16 28.82
CA ASN A 700 -26.62 20.88 29.08
C ASN A 700 -26.64 22.07 28.10
N GLU A 701 -27.51 22.00 27.08
CA GLU A 701 -27.74 23.09 26.11
C GLU A 701 -29.05 23.83 26.41
#